data_AF-A0A812VL32-F1
#
_entry.id   AF-A0A812VL32-F1
#
_cell.length_a   1.000
_cell.length_b   1.000
_cell.length_c   1.000
_cell.angle_alpha   90.00
_cell.angle_beta   90.00
_cell.angle_gamma   90.00
#
_symmetry.space_group_name_H-M   'P 1'
#
loop_
_entity.id
_entity.type
_entity.pdbx_description
1 polymer ?
#
loop_
_entity_poly.entity_id
_entity_poly.type
_entity_poly.pdbx_seq_one_letter_code
_entity_poly.pdbx_strand_id
1 'polypeptide(L)'
;MLKQLQQKARKIECLHRDDGPVADMAAPVDPLPRPVATPARTMDVLVRPVSTDAQPDAQQLWDEAFGSAAMPEDPIAAPESKEPDEPRRPVPNETQESVEPDFNELRELLHASLVKEEKSPPPTPTDAFNQRMEIVIRNIKEGKVVIDSGYYTEATMKSELKKDKYQSHIIEYWVDVRTSGSLSRSTKEEFNQFVEIIDSGASLPPPTLGDEALPSYDVEDDDDEDDDQDDGDDDEDNDEKEEKEEAVESALEAHHIEIKNIPQVLSEILKLRIKVDGTLEDLAKKAGKKGDQNRGDKLSKHGDDLMSLHDELAEIKADNSNTATPSDETMKKLKEKLAAVEKLTSRITMEQKKLKRMHLDRSKPKKKPAKSERDKDVRQAAAVAKPEQRQLPWPGLVVSDRLLCSIAAGFVDEVREADPDLAEDLRSAHLLRDLHRQSKTKHESASSKSFAKSGLSCPVEITTVEVGPDETHPVLKIADMLQALASCNKLCLLWGAKSMTSNTDVLPKFWRRWRAHDPQHAVFGHHRNNMAYVLPLQLHGDEGQTLKKSGVLVINWQSPLGFGLSTTEDRPEAMSLNYTGNSYGTRFLYSVCHKKRYSKGKSYILTGIMDRLAEELVDAFYNGVSLQIGGKQVTFYLALLGLKGDWPIQARFGNLSRHFARKGVYEVSEKSGFCHLCRAGEQGYNPNDYGESASWRATYLQTVPWDTEGPLCRVPQSPAKEYMHKFDVFHTVHKGVFAELAGSGIVVITDYGLAGPGDIPAQLDTIHKMAVQHCKETNTPLHMDSLTRHLLSFPGDYAYPVGNWFKGADTTAMCSFLEMFWTQHLASASTRDAYLDGLLECLRAGNLFMRTLYGSGLWLSLDRCKIAAESGLAFLRSYLATSHRAFELQRTRFKLTPKFHALIHVIDGLAIAYNSGRRWTLNPLSEATQMDEDFIGRVSSLTTAVGTRQMHIQTLKKYLTNVWTHVRSK
;
A
#
# COMPACT_ATOMS: atom_id res chain seq x y z
N MET A 1 1.84 -37.15 -24.10
CA MET A 1 1.49 -37.77 -22.80
C MET A 1 1.17 -39.26 -22.97
N LEU A 2 0.02 -39.68 -23.52
CA LEU A 2 -0.35 -41.10 -23.68
C LEU A 2 0.78 -42.00 -24.24
N LYS A 3 1.39 -41.62 -25.38
CA LYS A 3 2.53 -42.36 -25.96
C LYS A 3 3.78 -42.46 -25.06
N GLN A 4 4.01 -41.48 -24.17
CA GLN A 4 5.13 -41.51 -23.21
C GLN A 4 4.83 -42.36 -21.97
N LEU A 5 3.56 -42.46 -21.57
CA LEU A 5 3.11 -43.40 -20.54
C LEU A 5 3.19 -44.84 -21.08
N GLN A 6 2.69 -45.08 -22.30
CA GLN A 6 2.81 -46.37 -23.00
C GLN A 6 4.28 -46.80 -23.21
N GLN A 7 5.19 -45.87 -23.52
CA GLN A 7 6.64 -46.16 -23.58
C GLN A 7 7.26 -46.50 -22.22
N LYS A 8 6.74 -45.94 -21.11
CA LYS A 8 7.23 -46.26 -19.77
C LYS A 8 6.68 -47.58 -19.25
N ALA A 9 5.40 -47.87 -19.46
CA ALA A 9 4.79 -49.15 -19.08
C ALA A 9 5.53 -50.34 -19.72
N ARG A 10 5.75 -50.29 -21.05
CA ARG A 10 6.53 -51.32 -21.77
C ARG A 10 7.97 -51.46 -21.27
N LYS A 11 8.56 -50.42 -20.68
CA LYS A 11 9.92 -50.47 -20.12
C LYS A 11 9.96 -51.08 -18.72
N ILE A 12 8.81 -51.16 -18.03
CA ILE A 12 8.67 -51.83 -16.73
C ILE A 12 8.37 -53.32 -16.96
N GLU A 13 7.52 -53.68 -17.94
CA GLU A 13 7.26 -55.08 -18.32
C GLU A 13 8.54 -55.83 -18.74
N CYS A 14 9.49 -55.15 -19.39
CA CYS A 14 10.80 -55.73 -19.73
C CYS A 14 11.77 -55.91 -18.55
N LEU A 15 11.42 -55.47 -17.33
CA LEU A 15 12.29 -55.56 -16.13
C LEU A 15 11.77 -56.57 -15.09
N HIS A 16 10.70 -57.32 -15.39
CA HIS A 16 10.12 -58.35 -14.51
C HIS A 16 10.04 -59.73 -15.16
N ARG A 17 10.90 -59.98 -16.17
CA ARG A 17 11.26 -61.32 -16.64
C ARG A 17 12.76 -61.49 -16.53
N ASP A 18 13.20 -61.91 -15.35
CA ASP A 18 14.29 -62.87 -15.12
C ASP A 18 14.63 -62.82 -13.63
N ASP A 19 14.19 -63.82 -12.86
CA ASP A 19 14.81 -64.22 -11.60
C ASP A 19 14.45 -65.70 -11.31
N GLY A 20 15.45 -66.56 -11.40
CA GLY A 20 15.43 -67.93 -10.89
C GLY A 20 16.36 -68.03 -9.67
N PRO A 21 16.08 -68.89 -8.66
CA PRO A 21 16.65 -68.72 -7.33
C PRO A 21 17.96 -69.50 -7.10
N VAL A 22 18.99 -68.87 -6.54
CA VAL A 22 20.13 -69.53 -5.85
C VAL A 22 20.60 -68.71 -4.63
N ALA A 23 21.06 -69.43 -3.61
CA ALA A 23 21.28 -69.06 -2.21
C ALA A 23 22.54 -68.20 -1.86
N ASP A 24 22.53 -67.71 -0.62
CA ASP A 24 23.62 -67.47 0.36
C ASP A 24 25.04 -67.03 -0.11
N MET A 25 25.52 -65.87 0.37
CA MET A 25 26.54 -65.77 1.44
C MET A 25 27.15 -64.34 1.62
N ALA A 26 27.38 -63.98 2.89
CA ALA A 26 28.49 -63.18 3.46
C ALA A 26 28.82 -61.72 3.04
N ALA A 27 28.75 -60.83 4.05
CA ALA A 27 29.64 -59.70 4.41
C ALA A 27 29.86 -58.47 3.46
N PRO A 28 29.95 -57.23 4.01
CA PRO A 28 30.18 -56.01 3.24
C PRO A 28 31.66 -55.61 3.10
N VAL A 29 31.98 -54.89 2.02
CA VAL A 29 33.27 -54.20 1.80
C VAL A 29 33.00 -52.76 1.36
N ASP A 30 33.70 -51.80 1.97
CA ASP A 30 33.56 -50.36 1.70
C ASP A 30 34.05 -49.93 0.30
N PRO A 31 33.38 -48.97 -0.37
CA PRO A 31 33.88 -48.34 -1.58
C PRO A 31 34.64 -47.02 -1.31
N LEU A 32 35.87 -46.95 -1.81
CA LEU A 32 36.73 -45.75 -1.84
C LEU A 32 36.16 -44.61 -2.71
N PRO A 33 36.47 -43.33 -2.40
CA PRO A 33 35.99 -42.17 -3.16
C PRO A 33 36.77 -41.94 -4.48
N ARG A 34 36.12 -41.31 -5.47
CA ARG A 34 36.75 -40.82 -6.72
C ARG A 34 36.88 -39.28 -6.73
N PRO A 35 37.84 -38.72 -7.48
CA PRO A 35 38.34 -37.37 -7.25
C PRO A 35 37.54 -36.27 -7.96
N VAL A 36 37.59 -35.05 -7.40
CA VAL A 36 37.10 -33.81 -8.01
C VAL A 36 38.28 -32.99 -8.50
N ALA A 37 38.21 -32.50 -9.73
CA ALA A 37 39.22 -31.62 -10.31
C ALA A 37 38.83 -30.14 -10.14
N THR A 38 39.75 -29.34 -9.60
CA THR A 38 39.67 -27.88 -9.48
C THR A 38 40.26 -27.20 -10.71
N PRO A 39 39.96 -25.91 -10.93
CA PRO A 39 41.07 -24.98 -11.13
C PRO A 39 41.01 -23.76 -10.20
N ALA A 40 42.19 -23.39 -9.71
CA ALA A 40 42.43 -22.44 -8.63
C ALA A 40 42.14 -20.96 -8.98
N ARG A 41 41.88 -20.18 -7.91
CA ARG A 41 42.74 -19.03 -7.56
C ARG A 41 42.79 -18.87 -6.04
N THR A 42 43.99 -18.63 -5.52
CA THR A 42 44.36 -18.67 -4.10
C THR A 42 44.64 -17.27 -3.54
N MET A 43 44.36 -17.08 -2.25
CA MET A 43 45.27 -16.44 -1.30
C MET A 43 45.13 -17.15 0.05
N ASP A 44 46.26 -17.59 0.62
CA ASP A 44 46.31 -18.38 1.85
C ASP A 44 46.42 -17.50 3.10
N VAL A 45 45.70 -17.88 4.17
CA VAL A 45 46.15 -17.65 5.56
C VAL A 45 45.91 -18.93 6.36
N LEU A 46 46.99 -19.48 6.90
CA LEU A 46 47.03 -20.76 7.62
C LEU A 46 46.60 -20.63 9.09
N VAL A 47 45.62 -21.41 9.53
CA VAL A 47 45.47 -21.83 10.94
C VAL A 47 45.11 -23.32 10.98
N ARG A 48 45.75 -24.08 11.89
CA ARG A 48 45.63 -25.54 12.02
C ARG A 48 44.32 -25.96 12.71
N PRO A 49 43.74 -27.14 12.39
CA PRO A 49 42.67 -27.73 13.18
C PRO A 49 43.24 -28.43 14.44
N VAL A 50 42.46 -28.44 15.53
CA VAL A 50 42.72 -29.22 16.75
C VAL A 50 41.63 -30.29 16.90
N SER A 51 42.04 -31.40 17.54
CA SER A 51 41.34 -32.68 17.72
C SER A 51 39.82 -32.63 17.94
N THR A 52 39.16 -33.64 17.40
CA THR A 52 37.85 -34.14 17.86
C THR A 52 37.98 -34.77 19.24
N ASP A 53 37.03 -34.48 20.13
CA ASP A 53 36.68 -35.31 21.28
C ASP A 53 35.15 -35.32 21.47
N ALA A 54 34.64 -36.35 22.14
CA ALA A 54 33.24 -36.77 22.05
C ALA A 54 32.21 -35.75 22.55
N GLN A 55 31.08 -35.62 21.82
CA GLN A 55 29.88 -34.95 22.32
C GLN A 55 29.00 -35.96 23.10
N PRO A 56 28.41 -35.57 24.25
CA PRO A 56 27.46 -36.41 24.98
C PRO A 56 26.10 -36.48 24.26
N ASP A 57 25.27 -37.43 24.71
CA ASP A 57 23.94 -37.71 24.15
C ASP A 57 23.02 -36.48 24.21
N ALA A 58 22.30 -36.22 23.11
CA ALA A 58 21.42 -35.07 22.95
C ALA A 58 20.22 -35.08 23.91
N GLN A 59 19.84 -36.25 24.45
CA GLN A 59 18.81 -36.36 25.48
C GLN A 59 19.28 -35.79 26.82
N GLN A 60 20.55 -36.03 27.17
CA GLN A 60 21.10 -35.66 28.49
C GLN A 60 21.21 -34.14 28.67
N LEU A 61 21.67 -33.42 27.64
CA LEU A 61 21.67 -31.95 27.61
C LEU A 61 20.25 -31.34 27.68
N TRP A 62 19.21 -32.10 27.30
CA TRP A 62 17.83 -31.64 27.33
C TRP A 62 17.22 -31.77 28.72
N ASP A 63 17.52 -32.84 29.45
CA ASP A 63 17.04 -33.01 30.83
C ASP A 63 17.88 -32.19 31.85
N GLU A 64 19.17 -31.93 31.60
CA GLU A 64 19.99 -31.01 32.41
C GLU A 64 19.57 -29.53 32.28
N ALA A 65 19.11 -29.09 31.10
CA ALA A 65 18.69 -27.70 30.88
C ALA A 65 17.29 -27.36 31.45
N PHE A 66 16.46 -28.37 31.74
CA PHE A 66 15.05 -28.20 32.11
C PHE A 66 14.64 -29.02 33.36
N GLY A 67 15.59 -29.31 34.24
CA GLY A 67 15.38 -30.03 35.50
C GLY A 67 14.63 -29.22 36.57
N SER A 68 13.38 -29.61 36.81
CA SER A 68 12.51 -29.34 37.99
C SER A 68 13.01 -28.36 39.07
N ALA A 69 12.34 -27.21 39.19
CA ALA A 69 12.21 -26.49 40.45
C ALA A 69 10.75 -26.64 40.95
N ALA A 70 10.55 -27.45 41.99
CA ALA A 70 9.26 -27.58 42.64
C ALA A 70 8.94 -26.33 43.48
N MET A 71 7.72 -25.81 43.35
CA MET A 71 7.20 -24.73 44.20
C MET A 71 6.89 -25.27 45.61
N PRO A 72 7.27 -24.58 46.69
CA PRO A 72 6.63 -24.74 47.99
C PRO A 72 5.38 -23.83 48.06
N GLU A 73 4.29 -24.37 48.58
CA GLU A 73 3.08 -23.61 48.90
C GLU A 73 3.17 -22.95 50.30
N ASP A 74 2.13 -22.15 50.59
CA ASP A 74 1.66 -21.67 51.90
C ASP A 74 2.16 -20.33 52.52
N PRO A 75 1.30 -19.64 53.31
CA PRO A 75 1.13 -18.19 53.18
C PRO A 75 1.25 -17.38 54.50
N ILE A 76 1.54 -16.07 54.43
CA ILE A 76 1.42 -15.14 55.58
C ILE A 76 0.81 -13.79 55.19
N ALA A 77 -0.03 -13.31 56.11
CA ALA A 77 -0.93 -12.15 56.11
C ALA A 77 -0.34 -10.73 55.90
N ALA A 78 -1.26 -9.78 55.72
CA ALA A 78 -1.05 -8.32 55.73
C ALA A 78 -0.68 -7.75 57.12
N PRO A 79 -0.26 -6.46 57.18
CA PRO A 79 -1.06 -5.51 57.96
C PRO A 79 -1.19 -4.09 57.35
N GLU A 80 -2.03 -3.27 58.01
CA GLU A 80 -2.55 -1.97 57.54
C GLU A 80 -1.77 -0.73 58.02
N SER A 81 -1.91 0.37 57.26
CA SER A 81 -1.96 1.79 57.72
C SER A 81 -0.75 2.46 58.41
N LYS A 82 -0.39 3.67 57.93
CA LYS A 82 -0.44 4.97 58.67
C LYS A 82 0.32 6.13 57.96
N GLU A 83 -0.32 7.29 57.90
CA GLU A 83 0.34 8.62 57.82
C GLU A 83 0.92 8.99 59.22
N PRO A 84 1.91 9.92 59.37
CA PRO A 84 1.57 11.36 59.43
C PRO A 84 2.67 12.40 59.07
N ASP A 85 2.20 13.65 58.83
CA ASP A 85 2.72 15.00 59.20
C ASP A 85 4.15 15.56 58.92
N GLU A 86 4.13 16.86 58.58
CA GLU A 86 5.21 17.87 58.58
C GLU A 86 5.76 18.23 60.00
N PRO A 87 7.00 18.77 60.15
CA PRO A 87 7.13 20.24 60.35
C PRO A 87 8.48 20.96 59.95
N ARG A 88 8.33 22.12 59.29
CA ARG A 88 9.01 23.45 59.44
C ARG A 88 10.51 23.60 59.86
N ARG A 89 11.30 24.24 58.96
CA ARG A 89 12.20 25.45 59.06
C ARG A 89 13.33 25.54 60.14
N PRO A 90 14.52 26.15 59.85
CA PRO A 90 14.66 27.60 59.56
C PRO A 90 15.76 28.06 58.55
N VAL A 91 15.82 29.39 58.33
CA VAL A 91 16.77 30.17 57.46
C VAL A 91 17.86 30.83 58.34
N PRO A 92 19.04 31.25 57.82
CA PRO A 92 19.21 32.67 57.42
C PRO A 92 20.13 32.98 56.20
N ASN A 93 19.80 34.09 55.52
CA ASN A 93 20.56 35.10 54.76
C ASN A 93 22.12 35.13 54.85
N GLU A 94 22.92 35.71 53.94
CA GLU A 94 22.72 36.49 52.69
C GLU A 94 24.04 36.66 51.90
N THR A 95 24.03 37.42 50.79
CA THR A 95 25.15 37.96 49.97
C THR A 95 25.88 36.95 49.05
N GLN A 96 26.27 37.29 47.82
CA GLN A 96 25.83 38.26 46.80
C GLN A 96 26.68 38.00 45.54
N GLU A 97 26.12 38.37 44.38
CA GLU A 97 26.74 38.56 43.05
C GLU A 97 26.47 37.49 41.97
N SER A 98 25.73 37.96 40.97
CA SER A 98 25.31 37.25 39.76
C SER A 98 25.76 38.09 38.55
N VAL A 99 26.41 37.46 37.57
CA VAL A 99 26.77 38.10 36.30
C VAL A 99 26.20 37.27 35.16
N GLU A 100 25.14 37.79 34.54
CA GLU A 100 24.65 37.34 33.24
C GLU A 100 25.48 38.00 32.12
N PRO A 101 25.74 37.32 30.99
CA PRO A 101 26.32 37.95 29.81
C PRO A 101 25.24 38.65 28.96
N ASP A 102 25.26 39.99 28.94
CA ASP A 102 24.36 40.80 28.10
C ASP A 102 24.68 40.66 26.59
N PHE A 103 23.63 40.70 25.78
CA PHE A 103 23.62 40.32 24.36
C PHE A 103 23.73 41.52 23.41
N ASN A 104 24.47 42.56 23.80
CA ASN A 104 24.52 43.86 23.10
C ASN A 104 25.83 44.18 22.35
N GLU A 105 26.87 43.35 22.44
CA GLU A 105 28.21 43.67 21.89
C GLU A 105 28.48 43.14 20.47
N LEU A 106 27.42 42.81 19.71
CA LEU A 106 27.52 42.29 18.32
C LEU A 106 26.71 43.10 17.29
N ARG A 107 26.43 44.38 17.61
CA ARG A 107 25.71 45.33 16.75
C ARG A 107 26.54 46.53 16.28
N GLU A 108 27.77 46.69 16.77
CA GLU A 108 28.66 47.83 16.41
C GLU A 108 29.76 47.51 15.37
N LEU A 109 29.71 46.35 14.69
CA LEU A 109 30.74 45.95 13.71
C LEU A 109 30.30 46.02 12.23
N LEU A 110 29.19 46.70 11.90
CA LEU A 110 28.75 46.79 10.49
C LEU A 110 27.97 48.06 10.08
N HIS A 111 28.37 49.28 10.49
CA HIS A 111 27.94 50.51 9.78
C HIS A 111 28.84 51.75 10.04
N ALA A 112 29.85 51.96 9.20
CA ALA A 112 30.53 53.27 9.05
C ALA A 112 31.32 53.38 7.74
N SER A 113 30.74 53.98 6.68
CA SER A 113 31.47 54.50 5.50
C SER A 113 30.59 55.42 4.64
N LEU A 114 30.58 56.71 4.97
CA LEU A 114 30.07 57.88 4.23
C LEU A 114 30.96 59.07 4.68
N VAL A 115 31.27 60.15 3.94
CA VAL A 115 30.87 60.66 2.61
C VAL A 115 31.88 61.75 2.15
N LYS A 116 31.90 62.09 0.85
CA LYS A 116 32.13 63.45 0.25
C LYS A 116 31.92 63.35 -1.27
N GLU A 117 30.78 63.73 -1.83
CA GLU A 117 30.39 65.08 -2.31
C GLU A 117 31.32 65.72 -3.37
N GLU A 118 30.82 65.93 -4.59
CA GLU A 118 30.49 67.27 -5.14
C GLU A 118 29.77 67.27 -6.52
N LYS A 119 28.62 67.98 -6.57
CA LYS A 119 28.09 68.92 -7.61
C LYS A 119 27.71 68.52 -9.06
N SER A 120 26.60 69.14 -9.50
CA SER A 120 25.91 69.18 -10.82
C SER A 120 26.35 70.42 -11.66
N PRO A 121 25.77 70.88 -12.82
CA PRO A 121 24.47 70.58 -13.48
C PRO A 121 24.50 70.48 -15.05
N PRO A 122 23.33 70.33 -15.76
CA PRO A 122 23.24 70.23 -17.23
C PRO A 122 22.61 71.46 -17.94
N PRO A 123 22.71 71.55 -19.29
CA PRO A 123 21.73 72.26 -20.13
C PRO A 123 21.26 71.49 -21.40
N THR A 124 20.16 71.97 -21.99
CA THR A 124 19.41 71.52 -23.20
C THR A 124 19.53 72.56 -24.35
N PRO A 125 18.74 72.57 -25.46
CA PRO A 125 18.25 71.55 -26.42
C PRO A 125 18.62 71.94 -27.91
N THR A 126 17.76 71.59 -28.90
CA THR A 126 17.69 71.99 -30.35
C THR A 126 18.77 71.43 -31.31
N ASP A 127 18.52 71.10 -32.60
CA ASP A 127 17.31 71.22 -33.46
C ASP A 127 17.35 70.27 -34.71
N ALA A 128 16.20 70.10 -35.40
CA ALA A 128 16.04 69.76 -36.85
C ALA A 128 16.58 68.40 -37.43
N PHE A 129 16.00 67.75 -38.46
CA PHE A 129 14.69 67.82 -39.17
C PHE A 129 14.54 66.60 -40.14
N ASN A 130 13.32 66.07 -40.29
CA ASN A 130 12.79 65.23 -41.40
C ASN A 130 13.49 63.92 -41.87
N GLN A 131 12.78 62.78 -41.78
CA GLN A 131 11.82 62.35 -42.84
C GLN A 131 10.94 61.13 -42.42
N ARG A 132 9.69 61.14 -42.92
CA ARG A 132 8.71 60.02 -43.00
C ARG A 132 8.64 59.02 -41.82
N MET A 133 7.70 59.27 -40.91
CA MET A 133 7.11 58.21 -40.09
C MET A 133 6.12 57.38 -40.92
N GLU A 134 6.18 56.05 -40.81
CA GLU A 134 5.12 55.14 -41.22
C GLU A 134 4.16 54.93 -40.04
N ILE A 135 2.87 55.23 -40.19
CA ILE A 135 1.89 54.99 -39.13
C ILE A 135 1.39 53.54 -39.25
N VAL A 136 2.00 52.68 -38.43
CA VAL A 136 1.39 51.42 -38.02
C VAL A 136 0.34 51.75 -36.96
N ILE A 137 -0.95 51.72 -37.32
CA ILE A 137 -2.02 51.79 -36.32
C ILE A 137 -2.03 50.46 -35.58
N ARG A 138 -1.37 50.46 -34.42
CA ARG A 138 -1.68 49.50 -33.36
C ARG A 138 -2.96 49.98 -32.70
N ASN A 139 -4.06 49.28 -32.95
CA ASN A 139 -5.26 49.44 -32.13
C ASN A 139 -5.01 48.80 -30.76
N ILE A 140 -4.28 49.51 -29.90
CA ILE A 140 -4.21 49.18 -28.49
C ILE A 140 -5.51 49.66 -27.87
N LYS A 141 -6.45 48.75 -27.69
CA LYS A 141 -7.60 48.99 -26.80
C LYS A 141 -7.10 48.99 -25.36
N GLU A 142 -6.57 50.13 -24.91
CA GLU A 142 -6.31 50.37 -23.50
C GLU A 142 -7.63 50.66 -22.79
N GLY A 143 -8.29 49.59 -22.34
CA GLY A 143 -9.35 49.71 -21.34
C GLY A 143 -8.71 50.12 -20.01
N LYS A 144 -8.56 51.43 -19.79
CA LYS A 144 -8.19 51.95 -18.47
C LYS A 144 -9.41 51.90 -17.55
N VAL A 145 -9.58 50.77 -16.87
CA VAL A 145 -10.57 50.64 -15.80
C VAL A 145 -10.02 51.40 -14.59
N VAL A 146 -10.59 52.56 -14.31
CA VAL A 146 -10.46 53.21 -13.01
C VAL A 146 -11.62 52.68 -12.16
N ILE A 147 -11.29 51.86 -11.16
CA ILE A 147 -12.27 51.37 -10.20
C ILE A 147 -12.32 52.39 -9.07
N ASP A 148 -13.38 53.19 -9.02
CA ASP A 148 -13.67 54.03 -7.85
C ASP A 148 -14.09 53.13 -6.68
N SER A 149 -13.62 53.46 -5.48
CA SER A 149 -13.82 52.63 -4.29
C SER A 149 -15.27 52.66 -3.81
N GLY A 150 -15.97 51.54 -3.94
CA GLY A 150 -17.32 51.33 -3.42
C GLY A 150 -17.64 49.83 -3.31
N TYR A 151 -18.68 49.49 -2.54
CA TYR A 151 -19.10 48.10 -2.37
C TYR A 151 -19.84 47.59 -3.62
N TYR A 152 -19.27 46.60 -4.30
CA TYR A 152 -19.94 45.86 -5.38
C TYR A 152 -20.48 44.55 -4.83
N THR A 153 -21.76 44.27 -5.05
CA THR A 153 -22.30 42.92 -4.82
C THR A 153 -21.87 41.98 -5.93
N GLU A 154 -21.82 40.67 -5.65
CA GLU A 154 -21.46 39.65 -6.66
C GLU A 154 -22.37 39.72 -7.90
N ALA A 155 -23.65 40.05 -7.72
CA ALA A 155 -24.61 40.27 -8.81
C ALA A 155 -24.26 41.49 -9.68
N THR A 156 -23.75 42.57 -9.08
CA THR A 156 -23.33 43.78 -9.79
C THR A 156 -22.11 43.51 -10.67
N MET A 157 -21.06 42.86 -10.15
CA MET A 157 -19.89 42.50 -10.99
C MET A 157 -20.25 41.56 -12.15
N LYS A 158 -21.11 40.56 -11.90
CA LYS A 158 -21.55 39.60 -12.93
C LYS A 158 -22.35 40.24 -14.07
N SER A 159 -23.00 41.39 -13.86
CA SER A 159 -23.77 42.08 -14.89
C SER A 159 -22.92 42.99 -15.78
N GLU A 160 -21.89 43.62 -15.22
CA GLU A 160 -21.02 44.56 -15.95
C GLU A 160 -19.89 43.85 -16.73
N LEU A 161 -19.38 42.73 -16.21
CA LEU A 161 -18.35 41.91 -16.89
C LEU A 161 -18.96 40.91 -17.89
N LYS A 162 -19.21 41.37 -19.13
CA LYS A 162 -19.64 40.49 -20.24
C LYS A 162 -18.64 39.35 -20.49
N LYS A 163 -19.07 38.11 -20.27
CA LYS A 163 -18.28 36.89 -20.54
C LYS A 163 -17.96 36.72 -22.03
N ASP A 164 -16.70 36.43 -22.33
CA ASP A 164 -16.26 35.88 -23.62
C ASP A 164 -16.44 34.35 -23.63
N LYS A 165 -16.88 33.79 -24.76
CA LYS A 165 -17.31 32.39 -24.91
C LYS A 165 -16.14 31.38 -24.97
N TYR A 166 -14.90 31.84 -25.13
CA TYR A 166 -13.77 30.98 -25.50
C TYR A 166 -12.65 30.84 -24.45
N GLN A 167 -12.82 31.34 -23.22
CA GLN A 167 -11.83 31.19 -22.12
C GLN A 167 -12.45 30.61 -20.85
N SER A 168 -12.66 29.30 -20.83
CA SER A 168 -13.36 28.56 -19.75
C SER A 168 -12.52 28.20 -18.53
N HIS A 169 -11.25 28.63 -18.47
CA HIS A 169 -10.24 28.08 -17.53
C HIS A 169 -9.45 29.17 -16.79
N ILE A 170 -9.99 30.39 -16.69
CA ILE A 170 -9.57 31.36 -15.68
C ILE A 170 -10.33 31.01 -14.39
N ILE A 171 -9.60 30.57 -13.38
CA ILE A 171 -10.08 30.50 -12.00
C ILE A 171 -9.81 31.87 -11.38
N GLU A 172 -10.87 32.57 -11.02
CA GLU A 172 -10.75 33.81 -10.25
C GLU A 172 -10.50 33.47 -8.78
N TYR A 173 -9.45 34.05 -8.21
CA TYR A 173 -9.23 34.05 -6.76
C TYR A 173 -9.95 35.25 -6.18
N TRP A 174 -10.85 35.03 -5.22
CA TRP A 174 -11.21 36.08 -4.28
C TRP A 174 -9.99 36.34 -3.40
N VAL A 175 -9.40 37.52 -3.52
CA VAL A 175 -8.38 38.01 -2.60
C VAL A 175 -8.88 39.32 -2.03
N ASP A 176 -9.13 39.35 -0.73
CA ASP A 176 -9.57 40.55 -0.04
C ASP A 176 -8.36 41.48 0.19
N VAL A 177 -8.03 42.26 -0.84
CA VAL A 177 -6.88 43.17 -0.82
C VAL A 177 -7.33 44.62 -0.84
N ARG A 178 -7.15 45.31 0.29
CA ARG A 178 -7.04 46.77 0.31
C ARG A 178 -5.73 47.23 -0.35
N THR A 179 -5.68 47.21 -1.69
CA THR A 179 -4.67 47.94 -2.47
C THR A 179 -5.31 48.61 -3.68
N SER A 180 -5.33 49.94 -3.66
CA SER A 180 -5.63 50.74 -4.85
C SER A 180 -4.47 50.67 -5.85
N GLY A 181 -4.74 50.25 -7.08
CA GLY A 181 -3.75 50.24 -8.17
C GLY A 181 -4.44 50.24 -9.53
N SER A 182 -3.87 50.96 -10.50
CA SER A 182 -4.41 51.00 -11.87
C SER A 182 -3.88 49.84 -12.70
N LEU A 183 -4.78 48.94 -13.14
CA LEU A 183 -4.44 47.87 -14.08
C LEU A 183 -4.60 48.37 -15.52
N SER A 184 -3.51 48.43 -16.29
CA SER A 184 -3.56 48.62 -17.74
C SER A 184 -3.30 47.30 -18.47
N ARG A 185 -4.24 46.87 -19.31
CA ARG A 185 -4.10 45.67 -20.16
C ARG A 185 -4.07 46.13 -21.62
N SER A 186 -2.97 45.81 -22.32
CA SER A 186 -2.72 46.21 -23.71
C SER A 186 -2.69 44.96 -24.60
N THR A 187 -3.57 44.88 -25.58
CA THR A 187 -3.56 43.86 -26.65
C THR A 187 -3.24 44.54 -27.97
N LYS A 188 -2.38 43.94 -28.82
CA LYS A 188 -1.89 44.56 -30.06
C LYS A 188 -2.28 43.75 -31.30
N GLU A 189 -2.96 44.40 -32.23
CA GLU A 189 -3.04 44.03 -33.65
C GLU A 189 -2.60 45.23 -34.49
N GLU A 190 -1.98 44.98 -35.65
CA GLU A 190 -1.34 46.00 -36.50
C GLU A 190 -2.04 46.15 -37.85
N PHE A 191 -2.37 47.39 -38.23
CA PHE A 191 -2.86 47.74 -39.57
C PHE A 191 -2.37 49.15 -39.95
N ASN A 192 -1.90 49.36 -41.19
CA ASN A 192 -1.23 50.61 -41.56
C ASN A 192 -2.19 51.56 -42.31
N GLN A 193 -2.51 52.71 -41.70
CA GLN A 193 -3.23 53.81 -42.34
C GLN A 193 -2.85 55.14 -41.65
N PHE A 194 -2.98 56.27 -42.36
CA PHE A 194 -2.46 57.58 -41.94
C PHE A 194 -3.57 58.63 -41.75
N VAL A 195 -3.25 59.69 -40.98
CA VAL A 195 -3.93 61.01 -40.76
C VAL A 195 -4.33 61.28 -39.27
N GLU A 196 -4.59 62.54 -38.92
CA GLU A 196 -4.09 63.29 -37.74
C GLU A 196 -5.18 63.68 -36.66
N ILE A 197 -4.76 64.20 -35.48
CA ILE A 197 -5.50 64.22 -34.19
C ILE A 197 -5.76 65.65 -33.61
N ILE A 198 -6.82 65.87 -32.79
CA ILE A 198 -6.95 66.94 -31.75
C ILE A 198 -7.63 66.39 -30.44
N ASP A 199 -7.56 67.10 -29.29
CA ASP A 199 -7.36 66.66 -27.87
C ASP A 199 -8.43 67.05 -26.77
N SER A 200 -8.22 66.59 -25.50
CA SER A 200 -8.75 66.98 -24.13
C SER A 200 -9.93 66.18 -23.48
N GLY A 201 -10.11 66.04 -22.13
CA GLY A 201 -9.30 66.40 -20.91
C GLY A 201 -10.04 66.25 -19.52
N ALA A 202 -9.32 66.44 -18.38
CA ALA A 202 -9.76 66.71 -16.96
C ALA A 202 -10.19 65.60 -15.92
N SER A 203 -10.36 65.96 -14.62
CA SER A 203 -10.32 65.10 -13.37
C SER A 203 -11.21 65.58 -12.16
N LEU A 204 -11.39 64.79 -11.05
CA LEU A 204 -11.47 65.13 -9.57
C LEU A 204 -12.02 63.95 -8.64
N PRO A 205 -12.59 64.06 -7.38
CA PRO A 205 -12.00 63.52 -6.10
C PRO A 205 -12.91 62.63 -5.14
N PRO A 206 -12.46 62.16 -3.92
CA PRO A 206 -13.12 61.07 -3.11
C PRO A 206 -13.61 61.42 -1.65
N PRO A 207 -14.41 60.54 -0.95
CA PRO A 207 -14.34 60.42 0.54
C PRO A 207 -14.83 59.11 1.30
N THR A 208 -14.20 58.82 2.47
CA THR A 208 -14.72 58.30 3.82
C THR A 208 -15.21 56.85 4.16
N LEU A 209 -15.11 56.50 5.47
CA LEU A 209 -15.29 55.17 6.15
C LEU A 209 -16.61 55.02 6.98
N GLY A 210 -16.94 53.78 7.40
CA GLY A 210 -17.84 53.42 8.52
C GLY A 210 -17.73 51.94 8.97
N ASP A 211 -18.01 51.64 10.25
CA ASP A 211 -17.89 50.32 10.92
C ASP A 211 -19.26 49.63 11.18
N GLU A 212 -19.30 48.29 11.41
CA GLU A 212 -20.02 47.58 12.51
C GLU A 212 -20.02 46.03 12.38
N ALA A 213 -20.64 45.31 13.33
CA ALA A 213 -20.19 44.00 13.86
C ALA A 213 -20.99 42.72 13.46
N LEU A 214 -20.45 41.56 13.87
CA LEU A 214 -20.95 40.18 13.70
C LEU A 214 -22.07 39.78 14.69
N PRO A 215 -22.84 38.73 14.35
CA PRO A 215 -23.31 37.74 15.34
C PRO A 215 -22.93 36.28 15.00
N SER A 216 -22.85 35.45 16.03
CA SER A 216 -22.50 34.02 16.04
C SER A 216 -23.73 33.11 16.06
N TYR A 217 -23.58 31.83 15.68
CA TYR A 217 -24.51 30.76 16.06
C TYR A 217 -23.77 29.45 16.37
N ASP A 218 -24.35 28.67 17.29
CA ASP A 218 -23.79 27.49 17.96
C ASP A 218 -24.18 26.16 17.30
N VAL A 219 -23.80 25.04 17.95
CA VAL A 219 -23.84 23.65 17.47
C VAL A 219 -24.62 22.76 18.44
N GLU A 220 -25.64 22.06 17.96
CA GLU A 220 -26.25 20.81 18.48
C GLU A 220 -26.78 20.08 17.22
N ASP A 221 -26.34 18.86 16.86
CA ASP A 221 -26.56 17.52 17.44
C ASP A 221 -27.87 16.87 16.95
N ASP A 222 -27.74 15.96 15.96
CA ASP A 222 -28.80 15.05 15.49
C ASP A 222 -28.50 13.63 16.02
N ASP A 223 -29.34 13.10 16.91
CA ASP A 223 -29.41 11.68 17.26
C ASP A 223 -30.63 11.03 16.57
N ASP A 224 -30.48 9.77 16.15
CA ASP A 224 -31.51 9.00 15.44
C ASP A 224 -32.66 8.56 16.39
N GLU A 225 -33.92 8.62 15.93
CA GLU A 225 -34.96 7.66 16.37
C GLU A 225 -35.68 7.05 15.14
N ASP A 226 -35.47 5.75 14.95
CA ASP A 226 -36.37 4.86 14.18
C ASP A 226 -37.61 4.56 15.04
N ASP A 227 -38.81 4.44 14.45
CA ASP A 227 -39.74 3.34 14.78
C ASP A 227 -40.92 3.25 13.78
N ASP A 228 -41.01 2.13 13.05
CA ASP A 228 -42.24 1.67 12.39
C ASP A 228 -43.03 0.81 13.41
N GLN A 229 -44.20 1.32 13.82
CA GLN A 229 -45.01 0.80 14.93
C GLN A 229 -45.85 -0.46 14.59
N ASP A 230 -46.39 -1.11 15.63
CA ASP A 230 -47.47 -2.11 15.56
C ASP A 230 -48.62 -1.71 16.51
N ASP A 231 -49.76 -1.35 15.92
CA ASP A 231 -51.15 -1.19 16.41
C ASP A 231 -51.47 -0.64 17.83
N GLY A 232 -52.23 0.48 17.91
CA GLY A 232 -53.06 0.82 19.08
C GLY A 232 -53.70 2.21 19.18
N ASP A 233 -54.89 2.38 18.55
CA ASP A 233 -56.04 3.28 18.84
C ASP A 233 -55.89 4.77 19.31
N ASP A 234 -56.75 5.61 18.72
CA ASP A 234 -57.39 6.86 19.22
C ASP A 234 -56.55 8.03 19.79
N ASP A 235 -56.43 9.16 19.06
CA ASP A 235 -57.23 10.38 19.33
C ASP A 235 -56.94 11.59 18.37
N GLU A 236 -57.86 12.56 18.41
CA GLU A 236 -58.21 13.66 17.49
C GLU A 236 -57.13 14.69 17.04
N ASP A 237 -57.20 15.05 15.75
CA ASP A 237 -56.98 16.37 15.10
C ASP A 237 -56.01 17.42 15.70
N ASN A 238 -55.00 17.86 14.91
CA ASN A 238 -54.83 19.27 14.42
C ASN A 238 -53.43 19.63 13.79
N ASP A 239 -52.86 18.87 12.84
CA ASP A 239 -51.51 19.19 12.27
C ASP A 239 -51.38 19.23 10.72
N GLU A 240 -52.48 19.36 9.96
CA GLU A 240 -52.49 19.31 8.47
C GLU A 240 -51.66 20.39 7.70
N LYS A 241 -50.92 21.26 8.39
CA LYS A 241 -50.27 22.44 7.80
C LYS A 241 -48.75 22.42 7.80
N GLU A 242 -48.09 21.73 8.73
CA GLU A 242 -46.61 21.65 8.77
C GLU A 242 -46.08 20.50 7.89
N GLU A 243 -46.76 19.33 7.86
CA GLU A 243 -46.43 18.21 6.95
C GLU A 243 -46.32 18.62 5.47
N LYS A 244 -47.08 19.64 5.04
CA LYS A 244 -47.10 20.10 3.65
C LYS A 244 -45.92 20.99 3.27
N GLU A 245 -45.22 21.60 4.23
CA GLU A 245 -44.02 22.39 3.97
C GLU A 245 -42.78 21.49 3.98
N GLU A 246 -42.69 20.55 4.95
CA GLU A 246 -41.60 19.57 5.04
C GLU A 246 -41.58 18.58 3.84
N ALA A 247 -42.74 18.10 3.39
CA ALA A 247 -42.83 17.25 2.20
C ALA A 247 -42.42 17.98 0.90
N VAL A 248 -42.56 19.31 0.84
CA VAL A 248 -42.13 20.14 -0.30
C VAL A 248 -40.62 20.37 -0.24
N GLU A 249 -40.04 20.58 0.94
CA GLU A 249 -38.59 20.74 1.13
C GLU A 249 -37.83 19.43 0.82
N SER A 250 -38.31 18.29 1.31
CA SER A 250 -37.78 16.96 0.98
C SER A 250 -37.82 16.65 -0.53
N ALA A 251 -38.92 17.03 -1.20
CA ALA A 251 -39.04 16.88 -2.66
C ALA A 251 -38.07 17.81 -3.43
N LEU A 252 -37.90 19.05 -2.97
CA LEU A 252 -36.96 20.02 -3.52
C LEU A 252 -35.50 19.53 -3.39
N GLU A 253 -35.11 18.99 -2.23
CA GLU A 253 -33.76 18.46 -2.03
C GLU A 253 -33.50 17.24 -2.91
N ALA A 254 -34.45 16.30 -3.01
CA ALA A 254 -34.36 15.16 -3.93
C ALA A 254 -34.18 15.59 -5.40
N HIS A 255 -34.90 16.63 -5.85
CA HIS A 255 -34.73 17.20 -7.20
C HIS A 255 -33.38 17.90 -7.38
N HIS A 256 -32.89 18.56 -6.34
CA HIS A 256 -31.59 19.23 -6.36
C HIS A 256 -30.41 18.23 -6.43
N ILE A 257 -30.54 17.06 -5.79
CA ILE A 257 -29.59 15.93 -5.89
C ILE A 257 -29.55 15.36 -7.32
N GLU A 258 -30.69 15.16 -7.98
CA GLU A 258 -30.73 14.65 -9.37
C GLU A 258 -30.01 15.60 -10.35
N ILE A 259 -30.20 16.92 -10.21
CA ILE A 259 -29.52 17.92 -11.06
C ILE A 259 -28.01 18.01 -10.77
N LYS A 260 -27.60 17.96 -9.50
CA LYS A 260 -26.17 17.93 -9.10
C LYS A 260 -25.40 16.76 -9.72
N ASN A 261 -26.08 15.67 -10.08
CA ASN A 261 -25.47 14.48 -10.72
C ASN A 261 -25.28 14.58 -12.25
N ILE A 262 -25.92 15.53 -12.95
CA ILE A 262 -25.79 15.68 -14.43
C ILE A 262 -24.33 15.81 -14.92
N PRO A 263 -23.43 16.60 -14.28
CA PRO A 263 -22.03 16.69 -14.71
C PRO A 263 -21.30 15.34 -14.73
N GLN A 264 -21.60 14.46 -13.77
CA GLN A 264 -21.02 13.12 -13.70
C GLN A 264 -21.53 12.23 -14.85
N VAL A 265 -22.83 12.30 -15.16
CA VAL A 265 -23.45 11.57 -16.28
C VAL A 265 -22.87 12.02 -17.62
N LEU A 266 -22.73 13.33 -17.87
CA LEU A 266 -22.10 13.88 -19.07
C LEU A 266 -20.65 13.37 -19.21
N SER A 267 -19.87 13.36 -18.12
CA SER A 267 -18.51 12.81 -18.12
C SER A 267 -18.46 11.31 -18.46
N GLU A 268 -19.40 10.50 -17.95
CA GLU A 268 -19.44 9.07 -18.26
C GLU A 268 -19.88 8.80 -19.71
N ILE A 269 -20.76 9.62 -20.28
CA ILE A 269 -21.10 9.55 -21.72
C ILE A 269 -19.86 9.78 -22.57
N LEU A 270 -19.08 10.84 -22.32
CA LEU A 270 -17.84 11.12 -23.05
C LEU A 270 -16.82 9.97 -22.93
N LYS A 271 -16.62 9.42 -21.72
CA LYS A 271 -15.76 8.24 -21.50
C LYS A 271 -16.26 7.00 -22.24
N LEU A 272 -17.57 6.84 -22.42
CA LEU A 272 -18.15 5.74 -23.18
C LEU A 272 -17.98 5.93 -24.70
N ARG A 273 -18.13 7.17 -25.19
CA ARG A 273 -17.89 7.53 -26.59
C ARG A 273 -16.45 7.22 -27.02
N ILE A 274 -15.46 7.66 -26.24
CA ILE A 274 -14.03 7.36 -26.49
C ILE A 274 -13.78 5.84 -26.60
N LYS A 275 -14.46 5.02 -25.78
CA LYS A 275 -14.37 3.54 -25.85
C LYS A 275 -15.07 2.96 -27.09
N VAL A 276 -16.12 3.60 -27.60
CA VAL A 276 -16.78 3.24 -28.87
C VAL A 276 -15.85 3.52 -30.04
N ASP A 277 -15.32 4.73 -30.15
CA ASP A 277 -14.46 5.14 -31.27
C ASP A 277 -13.18 4.29 -31.32
N GLY A 278 -12.54 4.07 -30.17
CA GLY A 278 -11.40 3.15 -30.06
C GLY A 278 -11.74 1.70 -30.47
N THR A 279 -13.00 1.24 -30.29
CA THR A 279 -13.45 -0.07 -30.79
C THR A 279 -13.68 -0.08 -32.30
N LEU A 280 -14.14 1.04 -32.88
CA LEU A 280 -14.36 1.20 -34.32
C LEU A 280 -13.02 1.27 -35.09
N GLU A 281 -12.03 2.00 -34.57
CA GLU A 281 -10.66 1.97 -35.10
C GLU A 281 -10.07 0.55 -35.09
N ASP A 282 -10.30 -0.18 -34.00
CA ASP A 282 -9.82 -1.54 -33.82
C ASP A 282 -10.45 -2.54 -34.81
N LEU A 283 -11.67 -2.25 -35.29
CA LEU A 283 -12.35 -2.98 -36.35
C LEU A 283 -11.85 -2.57 -37.73
N ALA A 284 -11.64 -1.27 -37.98
CA ALA A 284 -11.09 -0.75 -39.23
C ALA A 284 -9.69 -1.34 -39.52
N LYS A 285 -8.82 -1.38 -38.50
CA LYS A 285 -7.48 -2.00 -38.56
C LYS A 285 -7.51 -3.52 -38.82
N LYS A 286 -8.67 -4.18 -38.70
CA LYS A 286 -8.85 -5.64 -38.85
C LYS A 286 -9.81 -6.01 -40.00
N ALA A 287 -10.18 -5.06 -40.85
CA ALA A 287 -11.26 -5.21 -41.82
C ALA A 287 -10.98 -6.28 -42.90
N GLY A 288 -11.98 -7.13 -43.15
CA GLY A 288 -11.91 -8.14 -44.21
C GLY A 288 -13.21 -8.86 -44.57
N LYS A 289 -14.35 -8.59 -43.89
CA LYS A 289 -15.66 -9.20 -44.19
C LYS A 289 -16.85 -8.28 -43.86
N LYS A 290 -17.84 -8.24 -44.76
CA LYS A 290 -19.10 -7.46 -44.65
C LYS A 290 -19.85 -7.61 -43.30
N GLY A 291 -19.77 -8.79 -42.66
CA GLY A 291 -20.49 -9.05 -41.40
C GLY A 291 -19.97 -8.29 -40.19
N ASP A 292 -18.70 -7.88 -40.20
CA ASP A 292 -18.10 -7.11 -39.10
C ASP A 292 -18.38 -5.60 -39.30
N GLN A 293 -18.57 -5.17 -40.55
CA GLN A 293 -18.90 -3.78 -40.94
C GLN A 293 -20.31 -3.36 -40.49
N ASN A 294 -21.35 -4.12 -40.82
CA ASN A 294 -22.74 -3.88 -40.37
C ASN A 294 -22.93 -3.77 -38.83
N ARG A 295 -21.94 -4.21 -38.04
CA ARG A 295 -21.94 -4.09 -36.58
C ARG A 295 -21.12 -2.89 -36.09
N GLY A 296 -20.04 -2.55 -36.80
CA GLY A 296 -19.37 -1.26 -36.66
C GLY A 296 -20.36 -0.11 -36.91
N ASP A 297 -21.10 -0.15 -38.01
CA ASP A 297 -22.09 0.88 -38.37
C ASP A 297 -23.17 1.06 -37.29
N LYS A 298 -23.67 -0.06 -36.72
CA LYS A 298 -24.61 -0.03 -35.59
C LYS A 298 -24.00 0.52 -34.29
N LEU A 299 -22.73 0.21 -34.04
CA LEU A 299 -22.03 0.70 -32.84
C LEU A 299 -21.71 2.20 -32.97
N SER A 300 -21.33 2.67 -34.17
CA SER A 300 -21.20 4.09 -34.50
C SER A 300 -22.51 4.80 -34.26
N LYS A 301 -23.61 4.33 -34.87
CA LYS A 301 -24.93 4.93 -34.68
C LYS A 301 -25.32 5.03 -33.21
N HIS A 302 -25.13 3.98 -32.40
CA HIS A 302 -25.41 4.07 -30.96
C HIS A 302 -24.50 5.06 -30.23
N GLY A 303 -23.26 5.27 -30.69
CA GLY A 303 -22.38 6.31 -30.17
C GLY A 303 -22.81 7.71 -30.58
N ASP A 304 -23.40 7.88 -31.77
CA ASP A 304 -23.92 9.15 -32.29
C ASP A 304 -25.23 9.51 -31.57
N ASP A 305 -26.14 8.54 -31.43
CA ASP A 305 -27.37 8.63 -30.62
C ASP A 305 -27.05 9.02 -29.15
N LEU A 306 -25.89 8.59 -28.62
CA LEU A 306 -25.46 8.90 -27.24
C LEU A 306 -24.91 10.33 -27.10
N MET A 307 -24.25 10.86 -28.15
CA MET A 307 -23.83 12.27 -28.16
C MET A 307 -25.03 13.20 -28.30
N SER A 308 -26.06 12.82 -29.08
CA SER A 308 -27.32 13.57 -29.11
C SER A 308 -27.96 13.69 -27.72
N LEU A 309 -27.95 12.61 -26.92
CA LEU A 309 -28.45 12.65 -25.53
C LEU A 309 -27.55 13.46 -24.58
N HIS A 310 -26.24 13.52 -24.84
CA HIS A 310 -25.31 14.37 -24.08
C HIS A 310 -25.63 15.85 -24.30
N ASP A 311 -25.85 16.25 -25.55
CA ASP A 311 -26.09 17.64 -25.91
C ASP A 311 -27.47 18.11 -25.39
N GLU A 312 -28.51 17.28 -25.51
CA GLU A 312 -29.84 17.52 -24.89
C GLU A 312 -29.77 17.64 -23.35
N LEU A 313 -28.95 16.82 -22.67
CA LEU A 313 -28.74 16.93 -21.22
C LEU A 313 -27.92 18.17 -20.83
N ALA A 314 -27.01 18.62 -21.70
CA ALA A 314 -26.25 19.85 -21.51
C ALA A 314 -27.14 21.10 -21.70
N GLU A 315 -28.07 21.08 -22.67
CA GLU A 315 -29.10 22.11 -22.85
C GLU A 315 -30.04 22.18 -21.63
N ILE A 316 -30.62 21.05 -21.20
CA ILE A 316 -31.46 21.00 -19.98
C ILE A 316 -30.68 21.55 -18.77
N LYS A 317 -29.39 21.23 -18.63
CA LYS A 317 -28.57 21.79 -17.54
C LYS A 317 -28.33 23.30 -17.67
N ALA A 318 -28.13 23.81 -18.88
CA ALA A 318 -27.90 25.23 -19.14
C ALA A 318 -29.17 26.06 -18.87
N ASP A 319 -30.32 25.59 -19.30
CA ASP A 319 -31.60 26.29 -19.13
C ASP A 319 -32.00 26.41 -17.64
N ASN A 320 -31.69 25.39 -16.83
CA ASN A 320 -31.96 25.41 -15.38
C ASN A 320 -30.84 26.09 -14.54
N SER A 321 -29.71 26.51 -15.12
CA SER A 321 -28.60 27.05 -14.30
C SER A 321 -28.86 28.43 -13.72
N ASN A 322 -29.96 29.09 -14.10
CA ASN A 322 -30.33 30.44 -13.69
C ASN A 322 -31.66 30.51 -12.90
N THR A 323 -32.33 29.37 -12.67
CA THR A 323 -33.63 29.30 -11.98
C THR A 323 -33.49 28.58 -10.66
N ALA A 324 -33.97 29.18 -9.57
CA ALA A 324 -33.84 28.62 -8.22
C ALA A 324 -34.61 27.29 -8.04
N THR A 325 -35.69 27.09 -8.80
CA THR A 325 -36.49 25.86 -8.83
C THR A 325 -36.72 25.40 -10.28
N PRO A 326 -36.38 24.14 -10.64
CA PRO A 326 -36.70 23.57 -11.95
C PRO A 326 -38.20 23.25 -12.01
N SER A 327 -38.83 23.39 -13.18
CA SER A 327 -40.26 23.02 -13.33
C SER A 327 -40.47 21.51 -13.45
N ASP A 328 -41.61 21.00 -12.98
CA ASP A 328 -41.99 19.58 -13.06
C ASP A 328 -41.87 18.99 -14.47
N GLU A 329 -42.25 19.76 -15.49
CA GLU A 329 -42.13 19.34 -16.89
C GLU A 329 -40.65 19.13 -17.29
N THR A 330 -39.75 19.92 -16.71
CA THR A 330 -38.30 19.86 -16.95
C THR A 330 -37.66 18.71 -16.18
N MET A 331 -38.10 18.46 -14.93
CA MET A 331 -37.70 17.27 -14.16
C MET A 331 -38.18 15.97 -14.83
N LYS A 332 -39.40 15.97 -15.39
CA LYS A 332 -39.91 14.84 -16.18
C LYS A 332 -39.04 14.58 -17.42
N LYS A 333 -38.72 15.64 -18.20
CA LYS A 333 -37.80 15.53 -19.35
C LYS A 333 -36.43 15.01 -18.93
N LEU A 334 -35.86 15.50 -17.83
CA LEU A 334 -34.57 15.04 -17.30
C LEU A 334 -34.61 13.54 -16.98
N LYS A 335 -35.62 13.06 -16.26
CA LYS A 335 -35.80 11.63 -15.94
C LYS A 335 -35.94 10.75 -17.19
N GLU A 336 -36.71 11.20 -18.18
CA GLU A 336 -36.86 10.51 -19.48
C GLU A 336 -35.51 10.41 -20.23
N LYS A 337 -34.69 11.47 -20.24
CA LYS A 337 -33.38 11.47 -20.90
C LYS A 337 -32.33 10.63 -20.16
N LEU A 338 -32.30 10.67 -18.83
CA LEU A 338 -31.42 9.81 -18.01
C LEU A 338 -31.72 8.32 -18.24
N ALA A 339 -33.00 7.93 -18.27
CA ALA A 339 -33.42 6.56 -18.60
C ALA A 339 -33.03 6.16 -20.04
N ALA A 340 -33.07 7.09 -21.00
CA ALA A 340 -32.59 6.85 -22.36
C ALA A 340 -31.08 6.60 -22.42
N VAL A 341 -30.27 7.37 -21.67
CA VAL A 341 -28.81 7.19 -21.56
C VAL A 341 -28.45 5.82 -20.99
N GLU A 342 -29.12 5.37 -19.91
CA GLU A 342 -28.85 4.06 -19.30
C GLU A 342 -29.18 2.91 -20.29
N LYS A 343 -30.33 3.01 -20.96
CA LYS A 343 -30.79 2.05 -21.97
C LYS A 343 -29.83 1.97 -23.17
N LEU A 344 -29.29 3.09 -23.62
CA LEU A 344 -28.34 3.15 -24.74
C LEU A 344 -26.94 2.66 -24.33
N THR A 345 -26.46 3.05 -23.15
CA THR A 345 -25.22 2.55 -22.53
C THR A 345 -25.21 1.03 -22.42
N SER A 346 -26.35 0.44 -22.02
CA SER A 346 -26.55 -1.01 -21.96
C SER A 346 -26.46 -1.66 -23.36
N ARG A 347 -27.02 -1.04 -24.40
CA ARG A 347 -26.95 -1.53 -25.79
C ARG A 347 -25.52 -1.48 -26.36
N ILE A 348 -24.80 -0.37 -26.15
CA ILE A 348 -23.39 -0.21 -26.53
C ILE A 348 -22.54 -1.31 -25.88
N THR A 349 -22.69 -1.50 -24.57
CA THR A 349 -21.96 -2.52 -23.80
C THR A 349 -22.25 -3.94 -24.31
N MET A 350 -23.49 -4.24 -24.71
CA MET A 350 -23.86 -5.53 -25.29
C MET A 350 -23.23 -5.77 -26.67
N GLU A 351 -23.24 -4.78 -27.57
CA GLU A 351 -22.62 -4.96 -28.91
C GLU A 351 -21.09 -5.04 -28.82
N GLN A 352 -20.43 -4.24 -27.98
CA GLN A 352 -18.99 -4.40 -27.69
C GLN A 352 -18.64 -5.81 -27.18
N LYS A 353 -19.46 -6.37 -26.27
CA LYS A 353 -19.27 -7.75 -25.78
C LYS A 353 -19.46 -8.80 -26.89
N LYS A 354 -20.43 -8.61 -27.80
CA LYS A 354 -20.67 -9.54 -28.93
C LYS A 354 -19.52 -9.48 -29.95
N LEU A 355 -19.02 -8.29 -30.28
CA LEU A 355 -17.83 -8.10 -31.13
C LEU A 355 -16.60 -8.80 -30.54
N LYS A 356 -16.29 -8.55 -29.26
CA LYS A 356 -15.14 -9.17 -28.57
C LYS A 356 -15.22 -10.71 -28.54
N ARG A 357 -16.42 -11.29 -28.33
CA ARG A 357 -16.63 -12.75 -28.40
C ARG A 357 -16.34 -13.32 -29.81
N MET A 358 -16.78 -12.64 -30.87
CA MET A 358 -16.53 -13.09 -32.25
C MET A 358 -15.04 -13.08 -32.62
N HIS A 359 -14.25 -12.16 -32.09
CA HIS A 359 -12.79 -12.17 -32.27
C HIS A 359 -12.11 -13.29 -31.46
N LEU A 360 -12.59 -13.58 -30.24
CA LEU A 360 -12.00 -14.60 -29.37
C LEU A 360 -12.17 -16.04 -29.88
N ASP A 361 -13.27 -16.35 -30.57
CA ASP A 361 -13.45 -17.68 -31.19
C ASP A 361 -12.64 -17.84 -32.50
N ARG A 362 -12.26 -16.73 -33.16
CA ARG A 362 -11.45 -16.74 -34.38
C ARG A 362 -9.95 -16.94 -34.13
N SER A 363 -9.45 -16.75 -32.90
CA SER A 363 -8.02 -16.86 -32.58
C SER A 363 -7.53 -18.29 -32.27
N LYS A 364 -8.37 -19.32 -32.43
CA LYS A 364 -7.93 -20.72 -32.34
C LYS A 364 -7.08 -21.08 -33.58
N PRO A 365 -5.81 -21.51 -33.42
CA PRO A 365 -4.91 -21.71 -34.55
C PRO A 365 -5.32 -22.92 -35.41
N LYS A 366 -5.51 -22.71 -36.71
CA LYS A 366 -5.56 -23.81 -37.68
C LYS A 366 -4.17 -24.46 -37.74
N LYS A 367 -4.10 -25.79 -37.59
CA LYS A 367 -2.88 -26.58 -37.74
C LYS A 367 -2.20 -26.26 -39.08
N LYS A 368 -0.94 -25.83 -39.05
CA LYS A 368 -0.02 -25.87 -40.21
C LYS A 368 0.86 -27.12 -40.14
N PRO A 369 1.32 -27.66 -41.29
CA PRO A 369 2.10 -28.90 -41.35
C PRO A 369 3.52 -28.71 -40.80
N ALA A 370 4.19 -29.85 -40.55
CA ALA A 370 5.49 -29.92 -39.90
C ALA A 370 6.59 -29.14 -40.64
N LYS A 371 7.50 -28.54 -39.85
CA LYS A 371 8.79 -28.02 -40.33
C LYS A 371 9.95 -28.70 -39.58
N SER A 372 11.12 -28.70 -40.21
CA SER A 372 12.20 -29.68 -40.06
C SER A 372 12.87 -29.79 -38.68
N GLU A 373 13.45 -30.97 -38.45
CA GLU A 373 13.93 -31.49 -37.17
C GLU A 373 15.31 -30.95 -36.70
N ARG A 374 15.89 -29.96 -37.40
CA ARG A 374 17.33 -29.65 -37.33
C ARG A 374 17.77 -28.57 -36.31
N ASP A 375 16.84 -27.81 -35.71
CA ASP A 375 17.16 -26.70 -34.80
C ASP A 375 17.14 -27.08 -33.30
N LYS A 376 16.97 -28.37 -32.96
CA LYS A 376 16.85 -28.82 -31.55
C LYS A 376 18.20 -29.12 -30.89
N ASP A 377 19.18 -29.59 -31.65
CA ASP A 377 20.37 -30.24 -31.07
C ASP A 377 21.36 -29.24 -30.42
N VAL A 378 21.35 -27.98 -30.83
CA VAL A 378 22.27 -26.94 -30.31
C VAL A 378 21.88 -26.47 -28.90
N ARG A 379 20.62 -26.62 -28.47
CA ARG A 379 20.16 -26.17 -27.13
C ARG A 379 20.25 -27.23 -26.04
N GLN A 380 20.56 -28.49 -26.35
CA GLN A 380 20.51 -29.59 -25.39
C GLN A 380 21.86 -29.89 -24.69
N ALA A 381 22.97 -29.31 -25.16
CA ALA A 381 24.32 -29.59 -24.65
C ALA A 381 24.74 -28.78 -23.40
N ALA A 382 24.03 -27.71 -23.04
CA ALA A 382 24.46 -26.76 -21.99
C ALA A 382 23.81 -26.93 -20.61
N ALA A 383 22.95 -27.94 -20.42
CA ALA A 383 22.02 -28.03 -19.28
C ALA A 383 22.29 -29.20 -18.31
N VAL A 384 23.55 -29.56 -18.05
CA VAL A 384 23.93 -30.68 -17.17
C VAL A 384 24.94 -30.25 -16.10
N ALA A 385 24.48 -29.55 -15.06
CA ALA A 385 25.15 -29.47 -13.74
C ALA A 385 24.28 -28.78 -12.67
N LYS A 386 23.28 -29.48 -12.11
CA LYS A 386 22.76 -29.37 -10.70
C LYS A 386 21.44 -30.15 -10.55
N PRO A 387 21.18 -30.82 -9.41
CA PRO A 387 19.91 -31.48 -9.14
C PRO A 387 18.88 -30.46 -8.63
N GLU A 388 18.34 -29.62 -9.52
CA GLU A 388 17.21 -28.78 -9.18
C GLU A 388 15.94 -29.62 -8.99
N GLN A 389 15.19 -29.31 -7.93
CA GLN A 389 13.81 -29.74 -7.78
C GLN A 389 13.00 -29.12 -8.92
N ARG A 390 12.76 -29.89 -9.99
CA ARG A 390 11.94 -29.47 -11.13
C ARG A 390 10.57 -29.03 -10.64
N GLN A 391 10.34 -27.72 -10.62
CA GLN A 391 9.00 -27.17 -10.44
C GLN A 391 8.09 -27.76 -11.52
N LEU A 392 6.94 -28.27 -11.10
CA LEU A 392 5.90 -28.73 -12.02
C LEU A 392 5.45 -27.55 -12.90
N PRO A 393 5.09 -27.78 -14.19
CA PRO A 393 4.83 -26.72 -15.16
C PRO A 393 3.52 -25.94 -14.94
N TRP A 394 2.99 -25.91 -13.72
CA TRP A 394 1.74 -25.28 -13.33
C TRP A 394 1.88 -24.24 -12.19
N PRO A 395 2.89 -23.34 -12.14
CA PRO A 395 2.87 -22.25 -11.16
C PRO A 395 1.59 -21.40 -11.33
N GLY A 396 0.78 -21.31 -10.27
CA GLY A 396 -0.43 -20.46 -10.26
C GLY A 396 -1.73 -21.10 -10.76
N LEU A 397 -1.77 -22.42 -11.07
CA LEU A 397 -3.05 -23.07 -11.37
C LEU A 397 -3.89 -23.25 -10.09
N VAL A 398 -4.86 -22.35 -9.87
CA VAL A 398 -5.86 -22.49 -8.79
C VAL A 398 -6.82 -23.63 -9.15
N VAL A 399 -6.59 -24.81 -8.54
CA VAL A 399 -7.44 -25.99 -8.76
C VAL A 399 -8.75 -25.83 -7.96
N SER A 400 -9.87 -25.72 -8.68
CA SER A 400 -11.20 -25.76 -8.06
C SER A 400 -11.53 -27.17 -7.57
N ASP A 401 -12.39 -27.29 -6.56
CA ASP A 401 -12.79 -28.62 -6.04
C ASP A 401 -13.40 -29.50 -7.12
N ARG A 402 -14.17 -28.90 -8.03
CA ARG A 402 -14.72 -29.58 -9.19
C ARG A 402 -13.65 -30.15 -10.12
N LEU A 403 -12.57 -29.41 -10.38
CA LEU A 403 -11.45 -29.89 -11.20
C LEU A 403 -10.69 -31.00 -10.46
N LEU A 404 -10.42 -30.82 -9.17
CA LEU A 404 -9.79 -31.83 -8.31
C LEU A 404 -10.57 -33.15 -8.32
N CYS A 405 -11.86 -33.10 -7.99
CA CYS A 405 -12.71 -34.29 -7.92
C CYS A 405 -12.88 -34.93 -9.31
N SER A 406 -12.95 -34.14 -10.39
CA SER A 406 -12.96 -34.66 -11.77
C SER A 406 -11.65 -35.34 -12.16
N ILE A 407 -10.49 -34.85 -11.72
CA ILE A 407 -9.19 -35.50 -11.96
C ILE A 407 -9.10 -36.80 -11.16
N ALA A 408 -9.48 -36.77 -9.87
CA ALA A 408 -9.52 -37.97 -9.04
C ALA A 408 -10.50 -39.01 -9.60
N ALA A 409 -11.65 -38.59 -10.12
CA ALA A 409 -12.63 -39.47 -10.74
C ALA A 409 -12.07 -40.14 -12.00
N GLY A 410 -11.47 -39.36 -12.92
CA GLY A 410 -10.85 -39.89 -14.12
C GLY A 410 -9.70 -40.85 -13.83
N PHE A 411 -8.87 -40.54 -12.83
CA PHE A 411 -7.80 -41.43 -12.37
C PHE A 411 -8.35 -42.75 -11.80
N VAL A 412 -9.39 -42.71 -10.96
CA VAL A 412 -10.02 -43.91 -10.40
C VAL A 412 -10.67 -44.76 -11.48
N ASP A 413 -11.36 -44.14 -12.44
CA ASP A 413 -11.99 -44.88 -13.54
C ASP A 413 -10.90 -45.48 -14.48
N GLU A 414 -9.80 -44.77 -14.80
CA GLU A 414 -8.66 -45.28 -15.59
C GLU A 414 -7.89 -46.42 -14.89
N VAL A 415 -7.60 -46.30 -13.59
CA VAL A 415 -6.91 -47.37 -12.83
C VAL A 415 -7.81 -48.60 -12.72
N ARG A 416 -9.11 -48.45 -12.46
CA ARG A 416 -10.05 -49.59 -12.39
C ARG A 416 -10.27 -50.29 -13.74
N GLU A 417 -10.14 -49.58 -14.86
CA GLU A 417 -10.18 -50.18 -16.20
C GLU A 417 -8.92 -51.01 -16.48
N ALA A 418 -7.76 -50.58 -15.96
CA ALA A 418 -6.48 -51.28 -16.12
C ALA A 418 -6.31 -52.46 -15.15
N ASP A 419 -6.64 -52.26 -13.87
CA ASP A 419 -6.49 -53.21 -12.77
C ASP A 419 -7.47 -52.86 -11.63
N PRO A 420 -8.58 -53.60 -11.47
CA PRO A 420 -9.58 -53.36 -10.43
C PRO A 420 -9.06 -53.51 -9.00
N ASP A 421 -8.12 -54.43 -8.77
CA ASP A 421 -7.60 -54.74 -7.44
C ASP A 421 -6.59 -53.67 -7.00
N LEU A 422 -5.70 -53.26 -7.90
CA LEU A 422 -4.77 -52.16 -7.68
C LEU A 422 -5.48 -50.87 -7.27
N ALA A 423 -6.66 -50.58 -7.83
CA ALA A 423 -7.44 -49.38 -7.50
C ALA A 423 -7.91 -49.33 -6.03
N GLU A 424 -8.12 -50.49 -5.41
CA GLU A 424 -8.53 -50.63 -4.02
C GLU A 424 -7.33 -50.71 -3.06
N ASP A 425 -6.21 -51.27 -3.51
CA ASP A 425 -4.95 -51.41 -2.76
C ASP A 425 -4.11 -50.12 -2.66
N LEU A 426 -4.45 -49.06 -3.40
CA LEU A 426 -3.76 -47.77 -3.26
C LEU A 426 -3.86 -47.26 -1.81
N ARG A 427 -2.74 -46.79 -1.24
CA ARG A 427 -2.72 -46.09 0.07
C ARG A 427 -3.67 -44.88 0.13
N SER A 428 -4.03 -44.32 -1.03
CA SER A 428 -4.98 -43.21 -1.20
C SER A 428 -6.37 -43.65 -1.69
N ALA A 429 -6.67 -44.95 -1.80
CA ALA A 429 -7.93 -45.48 -2.37
C ALA A 429 -9.17 -44.89 -1.69
N HIS A 430 -9.19 -44.80 -0.35
CA HIS A 430 -10.30 -44.19 0.38
C HIS A 430 -10.55 -42.73 0.01
N LEU A 431 -9.51 -41.91 -0.08
CA LEU A 431 -9.61 -40.50 -0.49
C LEU A 431 -10.06 -40.39 -1.95
N LEU A 432 -9.46 -41.18 -2.83
CA LEU A 432 -9.77 -41.18 -4.25
C LEU A 432 -11.21 -41.63 -4.52
N ARG A 433 -11.70 -42.67 -3.83
CA ARG A 433 -13.11 -43.09 -3.84
C ARG A 433 -14.05 -41.99 -3.35
N ASP A 434 -13.68 -41.26 -2.30
CA ASP A 434 -14.48 -40.14 -1.78
C ASP A 434 -14.57 -38.98 -2.78
N LEU A 435 -13.44 -38.57 -3.38
CA LEU A 435 -13.40 -37.51 -4.39
C LEU A 435 -14.11 -37.92 -5.69
N HIS A 436 -13.95 -39.18 -6.12
CA HIS A 436 -14.67 -39.78 -7.26
C HIS A 436 -16.19 -39.78 -7.03
N ARG A 437 -16.64 -40.22 -5.85
CA ARG A 437 -18.04 -40.17 -5.43
C ARG A 437 -18.57 -38.73 -5.46
N GLN A 438 -17.83 -37.77 -4.88
CA GLN A 438 -18.21 -36.35 -4.89
C GLN A 438 -18.30 -35.77 -6.29
N SER A 439 -17.42 -36.18 -7.21
CA SER A 439 -17.50 -35.80 -8.62
C SER A 439 -18.75 -36.36 -9.31
N LYS A 440 -19.12 -37.61 -9.02
CA LYS A 440 -20.32 -38.25 -9.60
C LYS A 440 -21.63 -37.70 -9.00
N THR A 441 -21.64 -37.29 -7.72
CA THR A 441 -22.81 -36.69 -7.05
C THR A 441 -22.89 -35.16 -7.14
N LYS A 442 -21.90 -34.48 -7.73
CA LYS A 442 -21.80 -33.00 -7.76
C LYS A 442 -21.78 -32.37 -6.36
N HIS A 443 -21.05 -33.01 -5.46
CA HIS A 443 -20.80 -32.55 -4.09
C HIS A 443 -19.31 -32.25 -3.88
N GLU A 444 -18.65 -31.68 -4.88
CA GLU A 444 -17.20 -31.48 -4.89
C GLU A 444 -16.73 -30.53 -3.76
N SER A 445 -17.57 -29.62 -3.30
CA SER A 445 -17.31 -28.77 -2.11
C SER A 445 -17.15 -29.55 -0.79
N ALA A 446 -17.45 -30.86 -0.77
CA ALA A 446 -17.17 -31.73 0.36
C ALA A 446 -15.73 -32.27 0.37
N SER A 447 -14.91 -32.04 -0.67
CA SER A 447 -13.52 -32.48 -0.81
C SER A 447 -12.66 -32.18 0.42
N SER A 448 -12.84 -30.99 1.01
CA SER A 448 -12.16 -30.56 2.24
C SER A 448 -12.41 -31.48 3.43
N LYS A 449 -13.61 -32.07 3.55
CA LYS A 449 -13.90 -33.06 4.60
C LYS A 449 -13.14 -34.38 4.35
N SER A 450 -13.00 -34.79 3.09
CA SER A 450 -12.24 -35.99 2.72
C SER A 450 -10.74 -35.81 2.91
N PHE A 451 -10.19 -34.60 2.66
CA PHE A 451 -8.81 -34.28 3.02
C PHE A 451 -8.57 -34.36 4.53
N ALA A 452 -9.44 -33.75 5.34
CA ALA A 452 -9.35 -33.83 6.80
C ALA A 452 -9.43 -35.28 7.31
N LYS A 453 -10.41 -36.06 6.83
CA LYS A 453 -10.55 -37.50 7.15
C LYS A 453 -9.32 -38.33 6.77
N SER A 454 -8.55 -37.88 5.77
CA SER A 454 -7.35 -38.58 5.27
C SER A 454 -6.04 -38.07 5.89
N GLY A 455 -6.08 -37.21 6.92
CA GLY A 455 -4.87 -36.62 7.51
C GLY A 455 -4.11 -35.68 6.56
N LEU A 456 -4.81 -35.05 5.61
CA LEU A 456 -4.27 -34.13 4.61
C LEU A 456 -4.71 -32.66 4.83
N SER A 457 -5.28 -32.36 5.99
CA SER A 457 -5.55 -30.99 6.46
C SER A 457 -4.84 -30.77 7.79
N CYS A 458 -4.44 -29.52 8.05
CA CYS A 458 -3.92 -29.12 9.35
C CYS A 458 -5.00 -29.35 10.43
N PRO A 459 -4.66 -29.96 11.58
CA PRO A 459 -5.60 -30.30 12.65
C PRO A 459 -5.91 -29.08 13.53
N VAL A 460 -6.46 -28.03 12.92
CA VAL A 460 -6.94 -26.82 13.59
C VAL A 460 -8.45 -26.76 13.40
N GLU A 461 -9.19 -26.55 14.48
CA GLU A 461 -10.64 -26.40 14.41
C GLU A 461 -11.03 -25.02 13.83
N ILE A 462 -12.15 -24.98 13.10
CA ILE A 462 -12.75 -23.72 12.67
C ILE A 462 -13.82 -23.38 13.71
N THR A 463 -13.47 -22.55 14.68
CA THR A 463 -14.43 -22.04 15.66
C THR A 463 -15.33 -21.00 15.01
N THR A 464 -16.60 -20.97 15.40
CA THR A 464 -17.54 -19.88 15.09
C THR A 464 -17.64 -19.00 16.34
N VAL A 465 -17.43 -17.69 16.19
CA VAL A 465 -17.53 -16.70 17.28
C VAL A 465 -18.63 -15.68 17.00
N GLU A 466 -19.20 -15.13 18.06
CA GLU A 466 -20.19 -14.04 18.00
C GLU A 466 -19.50 -12.71 17.73
N VAL A 467 -20.04 -11.95 16.76
CA VAL A 467 -19.45 -10.70 16.25
C VAL A 467 -20.45 -9.54 16.15
N GLY A 468 -21.64 -9.71 16.74
CA GLY A 468 -22.73 -8.74 16.77
C GLY A 468 -24.05 -9.43 17.13
N PRO A 469 -25.16 -8.67 17.23
CA PRO A 469 -26.49 -9.23 17.48
C PRO A 469 -26.83 -10.29 16.43
N ASP A 470 -27.09 -11.52 16.87
CA ASP A 470 -27.40 -12.73 16.08
C ASP A 470 -26.44 -13.08 14.92
N GLU A 471 -25.29 -12.40 14.82
CA GLU A 471 -24.32 -12.53 13.72
C GLU A 471 -23.06 -13.25 14.22
N THR A 472 -22.72 -14.34 13.54
CA THR A 472 -21.53 -15.16 13.85
C THR A 472 -20.55 -15.25 12.69
N HIS A 473 -19.27 -15.46 13.02
CA HIS A 473 -18.17 -15.48 12.05
C HIS A 473 -17.16 -16.60 12.34
N PRO A 474 -16.65 -17.30 11.31
CA PRO A 474 -15.65 -18.35 11.49
C PRO A 474 -14.23 -17.78 11.63
N VAL A 475 -13.47 -18.34 12.56
CA VAL A 475 -12.07 -17.99 12.85
C VAL A 475 -11.22 -19.25 13.00
N LEU A 476 -9.90 -19.10 12.94
CA LEU A 476 -8.89 -20.07 13.32
C LEU A 476 -8.17 -19.50 14.54
N LYS A 477 -8.40 -20.09 15.71
CA LYS A 477 -7.76 -19.66 16.96
C LYS A 477 -6.23 -19.76 16.86
N ILE A 478 -5.56 -18.75 17.42
CA ILE A 478 -4.11 -18.72 17.60
C ILE A 478 -3.68 -19.90 18.47
N ALA A 479 -4.40 -20.17 19.56
CA ALA A 479 -4.13 -21.29 20.47
C ALA A 479 -4.16 -22.64 19.75
N ASP A 480 -5.15 -22.88 18.87
CA ASP A 480 -5.30 -24.15 18.15
C ASP A 480 -4.25 -24.31 17.05
N MET A 481 -3.88 -23.21 16.38
CA MET A 481 -2.76 -23.21 15.43
C MET A 481 -1.42 -23.51 16.14
N LEU A 482 -1.20 -23.01 17.35
CA LEU A 482 -0.02 -23.33 18.16
C LEU A 482 0.00 -24.81 18.58
N GLN A 483 -1.14 -25.38 18.96
CA GLN A 483 -1.26 -26.82 19.25
C GLN A 483 -0.96 -27.68 18.00
N ALA A 484 -1.43 -27.28 16.82
CA ALA A 484 -1.11 -27.95 15.56
C ALA A 484 0.39 -27.83 15.19
N LEU A 485 1.02 -26.67 15.43
CA LEU A 485 2.47 -26.50 15.26
C LEU A 485 3.28 -27.33 16.27
N ALA A 486 2.82 -27.43 17.52
CA ALA A 486 3.47 -28.21 18.58
C ALA A 486 3.46 -29.72 18.25
N SER A 487 2.27 -30.26 17.96
CA SER A 487 2.09 -31.68 17.59
C SER A 487 2.86 -32.10 16.32
N CYS A 488 3.16 -31.14 15.42
CA CYS A 488 3.98 -31.38 14.24
C CYS A 488 5.48 -31.11 14.43
N ASN A 489 5.93 -30.75 15.63
CA ASN A 489 7.31 -30.35 15.93
C ASN A 489 7.79 -29.15 15.07
N LYS A 490 6.92 -28.15 14.91
CA LYS A 490 7.11 -26.96 14.04
C LYS A 490 6.99 -25.60 14.72
N LEU A 491 6.85 -25.52 16.05
CA LEU A 491 6.88 -24.21 16.74
C LEU A 491 8.15 -23.41 16.41
N CYS A 492 9.27 -24.09 16.10
CA CYS A 492 10.52 -23.47 15.66
C CYS A 492 10.41 -22.54 14.44
N LEU A 493 9.33 -22.63 13.64
CA LEU A 493 8.99 -21.66 12.59
C LEU A 493 8.81 -20.23 13.16
N LEU A 494 8.30 -20.11 14.39
CA LEU A 494 8.01 -18.84 15.09
C LEU A 494 9.26 -18.15 15.65
N TRP A 495 10.43 -18.78 15.59
CA TRP A 495 11.72 -18.16 15.93
C TRP A 495 12.83 -18.42 14.90
N GLY A 496 12.46 -18.78 13.67
CA GLY A 496 13.40 -18.92 12.55
C GLY A 496 14.37 -20.10 12.66
N ALA A 497 14.05 -21.11 13.47
CA ALA A 497 14.93 -22.23 13.76
C ALA A 497 14.59 -23.47 12.90
N LYS A 498 15.61 -24.28 12.60
CA LYS A 498 15.47 -25.51 11.78
C LYS A 498 14.87 -26.68 12.57
N SER A 499 15.08 -26.70 13.88
CA SER A 499 14.51 -27.67 14.84
C SER A 499 14.19 -26.99 16.16
N MET A 500 13.34 -27.63 16.99
CA MET A 500 13.07 -27.20 18.37
C MET A 500 14.32 -27.23 19.28
N THR A 501 15.32 -28.07 18.96
CA THR A 501 16.58 -28.18 19.70
C THR A 501 17.62 -27.13 19.31
N SER A 502 17.47 -26.50 18.14
CA SER A 502 18.36 -25.41 17.71
C SER A 502 17.91 -24.06 18.29
N ASN A 503 18.87 -23.24 18.71
CA ASN A 503 18.65 -21.83 19.10
C ASN A 503 17.67 -21.62 20.27
N THR A 504 17.81 -22.41 21.34
CA THR A 504 16.99 -22.30 22.57
C THR A 504 17.13 -20.95 23.31
N ASP A 505 18.18 -20.17 23.05
CA ASP A 505 18.42 -18.85 23.66
C ASP A 505 17.72 -17.69 22.92
N VAL A 506 17.08 -17.93 21.77
CA VAL A 506 16.59 -16.85 20.90
C VAL A 506 15.50 -16.00 21.54
N LEU A 507 14.51 -16.58 22.22
CA LEU A 507 13.44 -15.80 22.85
C LEU A 507 13.95 -14.93 24.03
N PRO A 508 14.73 -15.45 25.00
CA PRO A 508 15.34 -14.61 26.05
C PRO A 508 16.25 -13.50 25.50
N LYS A 509 16.99 -13.79 24.42
CA LYS A 509 17.88 -12.83 23.76
C LYS A 509 17.10 -11.78 22.95
N PHE A 510 15.94 -12.13 22.39
CA PHE A 510 15.03 -11.20 21.73
C PHE A 510 14.48 -10.22 22.76
N TRP A 511 13.90 -10.71 23.85
CA TRP A 511 13.31 -9.87 24.89
C TRP A 511 14.33 -8.96 25.59
N ARG A 512 15.57 -9.41 25.76
CA ARG A 512 16.68 -8.57 26.27
C ARG A 512 16.96 -7.36 25.38
N ARG A 513 16.81 -7.48 24.06
CA ARG A 513 16.96 -6.38 23.10
C ARG A 513 15.69 -5.54 23.00
N TRP A 514 14.52 -6.19 23.00
CA TRP A 514 13.24 -5.49 23.04
C TRP A 514 13.13 -4.55 24.23
N ARG A 515 13.64 -4.93 25.41
CA ARG A 515 13.69 -4.04 26.59
C ARG A 515 14.46 -2.74 26.35
N ALA A 516 15.47 -2.72 25.49
CA ALA A 516 16.19 -1.49 25.13
C ALA A 516 15.42 -0.63 24.10
N HIS A 517 14.46 -1.23 23.39
CA HIS A 517 13.61 -0.59 22.39
C HIS A 517 12.35 0.00 23.02
N ASP A 518 11.61 -0.80 23.79
CA ASP A 518 10.44 -0.43 24.58
C ASP A 518 10.57 -1.03 25.99
N PRO A 519 11.14 -0.29 26.96
CA PRO A 519 11.35 -0.78 28.32
C PRO A 519 10.06 -0.89 29.14
N GLN A 520 8.99 -0.21 28.74
CA GLN A 520 7.72 -0.13 29.47
C GLN A 520 6.70 -1.20 29.05
N HIS A 521 6.99 -1.97 28.00
CA HIS A 521 6.13 -3.05 27.54
C HIS A 521 5.69 -4.00 28.68
N ALA A 522 4.38 -4.25 28.80
CA ALA A 522 3.75 -5.00 29.89
C ALA A 522 4.38 -6.39 30.17
N VAL A 523 4.99 -7.01 29.15
CA VAL A 523 5.74 -8.27 29.23
C VAL A 523 6.83 -8.26 30.31
N PHE A 524 7.45 -7.10 30.58
CA PHE A 524 8.54 -6.99 31.54
C PHE A 524 8.10 -6.95 33.00
N GLY A 525 6.84 -6.59 33.26
CA GLY A 525 6.20 -6.77 34.56
C GLY A 525 5.77 -8.21 34.78
N HIS A 526 4.97 -8.75 33.83
CA HIS A 526 4.26 -10.01 34.02
C HIS A 526 5.11 -11.27 33.77
N HIS A 527 6.00 -11.26 32.77
CA HIS A 527 6.72 -12.46 32.32
C HIS A 527 8.22 -12.42 32.58
N ARG A 528 8.70 -11.61 33.53
CA ARG A 528 10.14 -11.44 33.85
C ARG A 528 10.92 -12.76 33.98
N ASN A 529 10.28 -13.80 34.53
CA ASN A 529 10.86 -15.13 34.74
C ASN A 529 10.58 -16.12 33.59
N ASN A 530 9.64 -15.79 32.70
CA ASN A 530 9.09 -16.71 31.69
C ASN A 530 9.58 -16.38 30.26
N MET A 531 10.55 -15.46 30.09
CA MET A 531 11.02 -14.94 28.79
C MET A 531 11.53 -16.00 27.78
N ALA A 532 11.81 -17.23 28.22
CA ALA A 532 12.11 -18.37 27.35
C ALA A 532 10.86 -18.95 26.63
N TYR A 533 9.67 -18.64 27.14
CA TYR A 533 8.38 -19.16 26.68
C TYR A 533 7.42 -18.04 26.22
N VAL A 534 7.87 -16.78 26.17
CA VAL A 534 7.08 -15.67 25.59
C VAL A 534 7.40 -15.54 24.11
N LEU A 535 6.40 -15.76 23.25
CA LEU A 535 6.49 -15.59 21.80
C LEU A 535 6.15 -14.14 21.40
N PRO A 536 7.07 -13.43 20.72
CA PRO A 536 6.76 -12.13 20.12
C PRO A 536 5.87 -12.30 18.89
N LEU A 537 4.74 -11.60 18.85
CA LEU A 537 3.80 -11.61 17.74
C LEU A 537 3.61 -10.24 17.10
N GLN A 538 3.32 -10.23 15.80
CA GLN A 538 2.84 -9.08 15.06
C GLN A 538 1.51 -9.46 14.38
N LEU A 539 0.53 -8.57 14.44
CA LEU A 539 -0.70 -8.68 13.66
C LEU A 539 -0.53 -8.03 12.28
N HIS A 540 -1.31 -8.50 11.32
CA HIS A 540 -1.43 -7.92 9.99
C HIS A 540 -2.86 -8.06 9.47
N GLY A 541 -3.31 -7.07 8.70
CA GLY A 541 -4.53 -7.18 7.91
C GLY A 541 -4.47 -6.38 6.61
N ASP A 542 -5.08 -6.91 5.55
CA ASP A 542 -5.25 -6.20 4.27
C ASP A 542 -6.50 -6.65 3.47
N GLU A 543 -6.98 -5.79 2.55
CA GLU A 543 -8.07 -6.07 1.61
C GLU A 543 -7.57 -6.67 0.28
N GLY A 544 -7.58 -8.00 0.20
CA GLY A 544 -7.43 -8.74 -1.04
C GLY A 544 -8.66 -8.69 -1.97
N GLN A 545 -8.60 -9.39 -3.11
CA GLN A 545 -9.70 -9.44 -4.09
C GLN A 545 -10.24 -10.86 -4.33
N THR A 546 -11.58 -10.99 -4.35
CA THR A 546 -12.26 -12.24 -4.72
C THR A 546 -12.48 -12.41 -6.23
N LEU A 547 -13.02 -13.55 -6.65
CA LEU A 547 -13.38 -13.85 -8.06
C LEU A 547 -14.25 -12.75 -8.72
N LYS A 548 -15.11 -12.08 -7.95
CA LYS A 548 -16.00 -11.01 -8.44
C LYS A 548 -15.37 -9.61 -8.36
N LYS A 549 -14.08 -9.51 -8.05
CA LYS A 549 -13.34 -8.26 -7.77
C LYS A 549 -13.91 -7.45 -6.61
N SER A 550 -14.71 -8.06 -5.74
CA SER A 550 -15.07 -7.48 -4.44
C SER A 550 -13.95 -7.73 -3.43
N GLY A 551 -13.75 -6.76 -2.54
CA GLY A 551 -12.76 -6.86 -1.47
C GLY A 551 -13.04 -8.02 -0.51
N VAL A 552 -11.97 -8.62 -0.01
CA VAL A 552 -11.97 -9.58 1.09
C VAL A 552 -10.85 -9.20 2.05
N LEU A 553 -11.22 -8.83 3.26
CA LEU A 553 -10.27 -8.64 4.35
C LEU A 553 -9.66 -9.99 4.71
N VAL A 554 -8.35 -10.02 4.91
CA VAL A 554 -7.61 -11.16 5.44
C VAL A 554 -6.91 -10.67 6.70
N ILE A 555 -7.05 -11.40 7.81
CA ILE A 555 -6.42 -11.09 9.10
C ILE A 555 -5.46 -12.23 9.43
N ASN A 556 -4.19 -11.90 9.65
CA ASN A 556 -3.14 -12.87 9.94
C ASN A 556 -2.22 -12.40 11.06
N TRP A 557 -1.52 -13.35 11.66
CA TRP A 557 -0.48 -13.12 12.66
C TRP A 557 0.82 -13.80 12.26
N GLN A 558 1.93 -13.29 12.76
CA GLN A 558 3.27 -13.77 12.46
C GLN A 558 4.24 -13.44 13.61
N SER A 559 5.41 -14.10 13.61
CA SER A 559 6.55 -13.67 14.43
C SER A 559 7.43 -12.69 13.62
N PRO A 560 8.09 -11.70 14.25
CA PRO A 560 9.13 -10.89 13.59
C PRO A 560 10.39 -11.73 13.25
N LEU A 561 10.59 -12.86 13.94
CA LEU A 561 11.70 -13.79 13.74
C LEU A 561 11.38 -14.77 12.61
N GLY A 562 12.38 -15.08 11.77
CA GLY A 562 12.26 -16.11 10.73
C GLY A 562 13.62 -16.47 10.13
N PHE A 563 13.67 -16.84 8.85
CA PHE A 563 14.87 -17.48 8.27
C PHE A 563 15.90 -16.52 7.66
N GLY A 564 15.65 -15.21 7.69
CA GLY A 564 16.59 -14.15 7.27
C GLY A 564 16.36 -13.70 5.84
N LEU A 565 17.35 -13.02 5.27
CA LEU A 565 17.42 -12.63 3.86
C LEU A 565 18.67 -13.23 3.21
N SER A 566 18.64 -13.49 1.91
CA SER A 566 19.85 -13.89 1.16
C SER A 566 20.89 -12.77 1.03
N THR A 567 20.50 -11.53 1.36
CA THR A 567 21.33 -10.33 1.35
C THR A 567 21.91 -9.99 2.73
N THR A 568 21.55 -10.70 3.80
CA THR A 568 22.06 -10.40 5.14
C THR A 568 23.58 -10.65 5.21
N GLU A 569 24.32 -9.57 5.43
CA GLU A 569 25.78 -9.54 5.64
C GLU A 569 26.15 -9.64 7.13
N ASP A 570 25.19 -9.41 8.02
CA ASP A 570 25.40 -9.36 9.47
C ASP A 570 25.70 -10.73 10.10
N ARG A 571 26.36 -10.69 11.27
CA ARG A 571 26.65 -11.88 12.09
C ARG A 571 25.37 -12.56 12.59
N PRO A 572 25.40 -13.87 12.91
CA PRO A 572 24.27 -14.59 13.51
C PRO A 572 23.69 -13.93 14.78
N GLU A 573 24.48 -13.10 15.47
CA GLU A 573 24.00 -12.26 16.56
C GLU A 573 22.82 -11.38 16.19
N ALA A 574 22.74 -10.82 14.98
CA ALA A 574 21.69 -9.86 14.59
C ALA A 574 20.26 -10.46 14.57
N MET A 575 20.13 -11.79 14.66
CA MET A 575 18.91 -12.56 14.43
C MET A 575 18.34 -12.39 13.03
N SER A 576 17.53 -13.36 12.63
CA SER A 576 17.03 -13.48 11.27
C SER A 576 15.62 -12.89 11.13
N LEU A 577 15.47 -11.96 10.18
CA LEU A 577 14.18 -11.40 9.78
C LEU A 577 13.23 -12.46 9.19
N ASN A 578 11.93 -12.31 9.39
CA ASN A 578 10.91 -13.18 8.79
C ASN A 578 10.62 -12.86 7.31
N TYR A 579 11.62 -13.01 6.42
CA TYR A 579 11.49 -12.70 4.98
C TYR A 579 11.61 -13.89 4.03
N THR A 580 12.22 -15.00 4.45
CA THR A 580 12.45 -16.17 3.60
C THR A 580 11.60 -17.36 4.01
N GLY A 581 11.23 -18.17 3.02
CA GLY A 581 10.30 -19.29 3.18
C GLY A 581 9.00 -19.08 2.40
N ASN A 582 8.07 -20.04 2.50
CA ASN A 582 6.72 -19.86 1.97
C ASN A 582 5.90 -19.06 2.97
N SER A 583 5.10 -18.10 2.50
CA SER A 583 4.24 -17.28 3.37
C SER A 583 3.24 -18.12 4.17
N TYR A 584 2.71 -19.23 3.63
CA TYR A 584 1.88 -20.17 4.40
C TYR A 584 2.60 -20.80 5.61
N GLY A 585 3.93 -20.90 5.60
CA GLY A 585 4.72 -21.46 6.71
C GLY A 585 5.27 -20.40 7.67
N THR A 586 4.91 -19.13 7.50
CA THR A 586 5.47 -17.99 8.26
C THR A 586 4.45 -16.92 8.64
N ARG A 587 3.26 -16.94 8.01
CA ARG A 587 2.07 -16.14 8.32
C ARG A 587 0.91 -17.09 8.58
N PHE A 588 0.23 -16.90 9.69
CA PHE A 588 -0.85 -17.76 10.14
C PHE A 588 -2.18 -17.03 10.06
N LEU A 589 -3.14 -17.62 9.35
CA LEU A 589 -4.45 -17.02 9.12
C LEU A 589 -5.28 -17.07 10.41
N TYR A 590 -5.86 -15.94 10.80
CA TYR A 590 -6.87 -15.88 11.85
C TYR A 590 -8.28 -15.93 11.23
N SER A 591 -8.57 -15.04 10.28
CA SER A 591 -9.86 -15.06 9.58
C SER A 591 -9.79 -14.38 8.20
N VAL A 592 -10.84 -14.59 7.40
CA VAL A 592 -11.13 -13.81 6.20
C VAL A 592 -12.54 -13.25 6.33
N CYS A 593 -12.79 -12.02 5.86
CA CYS A 593 -14.13 -11.42 5.88
C CYS A 593 -14.43 -10.73 4.54
N HIS A 594 -15.55 -11.08 3.91
CA HIS A 594 -15.97 -10.43 2.66
C HIS A 594 -16.42 -8.99 2.91
N LYS A 595 -15.99 -8.02 2.11
CA LYS A 595 -16.28 -6.58 2.30
C LYS A 595 -17.75 -6.26 2.59
N LYS A 596 -18.67 -6.92 1.90
CA LYS A 596 -20.13 -6.80 2.13
C LYS A 596 -20.63 -7.17 3.54
N ARG A 597 -19.88 -7.92 4.37
CA ARG A 597 -20.27 -8.19 5.76
C ARG A 597 -19.89 -7.07 6.72
N TYR A 598 -18.89 -6.24 6.42
CA TYR A 598 -18.44 -5.15 7.31
C TYR A 598 -18.58 -3.73 6.70
N SER A 599 -19.35 -3.60 5.62
CA SER A 599 -19.64 -2.31 4.96
C SER A 599 -21.13 -2.00 5.05
N LYS A 600 -21.49 -0.72 4.86
CA LYS A 600 -22.89 -0.20 4.94
C LYS A 600 -23.51 -0.44 6.33
N GLY A 601 -23.14 0.38 7.33
CA GLY A 601 -23.61 0.25 8.72
C GLY A 601 -23.05 -0.96 9.50
N LYS A 602 -22.69 -2.06 8.82
CA LYS A 602 -22.21 -3.30 9.46
C LYS A 602 -20.75 -3.28 9.95
N SER A 603 -20.19 -2.12 10.26
CA SER A 603 -18.81 -1.98 10.79
C SER A 603 -18.60 -2.81 12.06
N TYR A 604 -19.63 -2.95 12.90
CA TYR A 604 -19.62 -3.78 14.10
C TYR A 604 -19.15 -5.22 13.86
N ILE A 605 -19.40 -5.81 12.68
CA ILE A 605 -18.93 -7.18 12.36
C ILE A 605 -17.40 -7.23 12.29
N LEU A 606 -16.75 -6.16 11.84
CA LEU A 606 -15.28 -6.08 11.89
C LEU A 606 -14.81 -5.86 13.33
N THR A 607 -15.44 -4.94 14.05
CA THR A 607 -15.12 -4.66 15.48
C THR A 607 -15.21 -5.94 16.30
N GLY A 608 -16.32 -6.70 16.21
CA GLY A 608 -16.51 -7.97 16.89
C GLY A 608 -15.46 -9.05 16.53
N ILE A 609 -15.03 -9.14 15.27
CA ILE A 609 -13.89 -10.03 14.91
C ILE A 609 -12.61 -9.60 15.63
N MET A 610 -12.36 -8.29 15.72
CA MET A 610 -11.18 -7.74 16.41
C MET A 610 -11.28 -7.83 17.93
N ASP A 611 -12.49 -7.77 18.51
CA ASP A 611 -12.74 -7.99 19.94
C ASP A 611 -12.42 -9.41 20.36
N ARG A 612 -12.89 -10.41 19.60
CA ARG A 612 -12.58 -11.82 19.87
C ARG A 612 -11.11 -12.14 19.68
N LEU A 613 -10.43 -11.45 18.75
CA LEU A 613 -8.97 -11.53 18.60
C LEU A 613 -8.23 -10.89 19.78
N ALA A 614 -8.69 -9.73 20.26
CA ALA A 614 -8.11 -9.06 21.42
C ALA A 614 -8.28 -9.89 22.69
N GLU A 615 -9.46 -10.48 22.92
CA GLU A 615 -9.74 -11.40 24.02
C GLU A 615 -8.81 -12.62 24.02
N GLU A 616 -8.63 -13.27 22.87
CA GLU A 616 -7.72 -14.41 22.74
C GLU A 616 -6.25 -14.01 23.02
N LEU A 617 -5.83 -12.81 22.59
CA LEU A 617 -4.49 -12.30 22.84
C LEU A 617 -4.26 -11.86 24.30
N VAL A 618 -5.29 -11.34 24.98
CA VAL A 618 -5.27 -11.04 26.42
C VAL A 618 -5.12 -12.33 27.23
N ASP A 619 -5.95 -13.34 26.93
CA ASP A 619 -5.90 -14.66 27.59
C ASP A 619 -4.54 -15.34 27.36
N ALA A 620 -4.08 -15.38 26.11
CA ALA A 620 -2.80 -15.97 25.77
C ALA A 620 -1.57 -15.17 26.28
N PHE A 621 -1.75 -13.91 26.67
CA PHE A 621 -0.73 -13.16 27.41
C PHE A 621 -0.73 -13.61 28.89
N TYR A 622 -1.85 -13.48 29.61
CA TYR A 622 -1.86 -13.73 31.07
C TYR A 622 -1.80 -15.22 31.45
N ASN A 623 -2.65 -16.05 30.82
CA ASN A 623 -2.81 -17.47 31.14
C ASN A 623 -1.88 -18.35 30.28
N GLY A 624 -1.64 -17.92 29.04
CA GLY A 624 -0.79 -18.64 28.09
C GLY A 624 -1.46 -19.87 27.47
N VAL A 625 -0.83 -20.43 26.46
CA VAL A 625 -1.31 -21.60 25.71
C VAL A 625 -0.52 -22.84 26.16
N SER A 626 -1.21 -23.80 26.77
CA SER A 626 -0.63 -25.12 27.11
C SER A 626 -0.40 -25.96 25.86
N LEU A 627 0.85 -26.34 25.59
CA LEU A 627 1.25 -27.15 24.43
C LEU A 627 1.86 -28.48 24.89
N GLN A 628 1.62 -29.55 24.15
CA GLN A 628 2.28 -30.85 24.36
C GLN A 628 3.51 -30.96 23.46
N ILE A 629 4.70 -31.03 24.07
CA ILE A 629 5.99 -31.05 23.36
C ILE A 629 6.85 -32.18 23.96
N GLY A 630 7.20 -33.18 23.15
CA GLY A 630 8.03 -34.30 23.61
C GLY A 630 7.42 -35.10 24.78
N GLY A 631 6.09 -35.11 24.92
CA GLY A 631 5.38 -35.75 26.03
C GLY A 631 5.37 -34.93 27.34
N LYS A 632 5.96 -33.73 27.36
CA LYS A 632 5.86 -32.78 28.48
C LYS A 632 4.87 -31.66 28.11
N GLN A 633 4.05 -31.23 29.08
CA GLN A 633 3.21 -30.03 28.93
C GLN A 633 4.06 -28.78 29.17
N VAL A 634 4.00 -27.82 28.23
CA VAL A 634 4.77 -26.58 28.27
C VAL A 634 3.84 -25.42 27.90
N THR A 635 3.73 -24.42 28.77
CA THR A 635 2.91 -23.22 28.51
C THR A 635 3.74 -22.16 27.80
N PHE A 636 3.25 -21.66 26.66
CA PHE A 636 3.82 -20.51 25.96
C PHE A 636 2.89 -19.30 26.09
N TYR A 637 3.47 -18.13 26.38
CA TYR A 637 2.74 -16.86 26.49
C TYR A 637 2.91 -16.06 25.19
N LEU A 638 1.92 -15.26 24.82
CA LEU A 638 1.94 -14.49 23.58
C LEU A 638 2.00 -13.00 23.90
N ALA A 639 2.95 -12.28 23.31
CA ALA A 639 3.10 -10.84 23.51
C ALA A 639 3.05 -10.11 22.16
N LEU A 640 2.04 -9.24 22.00
CA LEU A 640 1.81 -8.46 20.80
C LEU A 640 2.76 -7.25 20.75
N LEU A 641 3.52 -7.14 19.67
CA LEU A 641 4.48 -6.04 19.43
C LEU A 641 3.92 -4.89 18.58
N GLY A 642 2.82 -5.15 17.85
CA GLY A 642 2.22 -4.17 16.96
C GLY A 642 1.34 -4.76 15.86
N LEU A 643 0.60 -3.87 15.21
CA LEU A 643 -0.19 -4.09 14.02
C LEU A 643 0.52 -3.49 12.80
N LYS A 644 0.66 -4.31 11.75
CA LYS A 644 1.18 -3.94 10.43
C LYS A 644 0.06 -3.94 9.39
N GLY A 645 0.28 -3.27 8.26
CA GLY A 645 -0.66 -3.22 7.14
C GLY A 645 -0.64 -1.84 6.47
N ASP A 646 -1.35 -1.68 5.35
CA ASP A 646 -1.55 -0.35 4.78
C ASP A 646 -2.42 0.52 5.71
N TRP A 647 -2.23 1.83 5.63
CA TRP A 647 -2.85 2.82 6.51
C TRP A 647 -4.38 2.70 6.66
N PRO A 648 -5.15 2.44 5.59
CA PRO A 648 -6.61 2.33 5.67
C PRO A 648 -7.09 1.13 6.49
N ILE A 649 -6.26 0.11 6.73
CA ILE A 649 -6.59 -1.00 7.63
C ILE A 649 -6.19 -0.67 9.06
N GLN A 650 -5.01 -0.08 9.27
CA GLN A 650 -4.61 0.35 10.61
C GLN A 650 -5.61 1.36 11.20
N ALA A 651 -6.12 2.28 10.38
CA ALA A 651 -7.19 3.20 10.76
C ALA A 651 -8.48 2.48 11.19
N ARG A 652 -8.90 1.43 10.47
CA ARG A 652 -10.10 0.64 10.81
C ARG A 652 -9.91 -0.20 12.08
N PHE A 653 -8.74 -0.81 12.27
CA PHE A 653 -8.48 -1.73 13.39
C PHE A 653 -8.18 -0.98 14.70
N GLY A 654 -7.59 0.22 14.61
CA GLY A 654 -7.29 1.08 15.76
C GLY A 654 -8.37 2.13 16.07
N ASN A 655 -9.44 2.20 15.26
CA ASN A 655 -10.42 3.28 15.29
C ASN A 655 -9.79 4.69 15.18
N LEU A 656 -8.77 4.83 14.32
CA LEU A 656 -7.96 6.05 14.25
C LEU A 656 -8.75 7.20 13.62
N SER A 657 -9.02 8.25 14.39
CA SER A 657 -9.54 9.52 13.91
C SER A 657 -8.46 10.36 13.20
N ARG A 658 -7.17 10.24 13.57
CA ARG A 658 -6.07 10.83 12.79
C ARG A 658 -5.46 9.83 11.80
N HIS A 659 -5.73 10.02 10.50
CA HIS A 659 -5.25 9.11 9.44
C HIS A 659 -5.08 9.77 8.05
N PHE A 660 -4.19 9.22 7.23
CA PHE A 660 -3.79 9.76 5.91
C PHE A 660 -4.93 9.95 4.89
N ALA A 661 -6.06 9.27 5.05
CA ALA A 661 -7.20 9.39 4.15
C ALA A 661 -8.07 10.62 4.43
N ARG A 662 -7.86 11.36 5.54
CA ARG A 662 -8.51 12.66 5.79
C ARG A 662 -7.94 13.82 4.94
N LYS A 663 -7.01 13.53 4.02
CA LYS A 663 -6.61 14.47 2.94
C LYS A 663 -7.74 14.66 1.92
N GLY A 664 -8.75 15.43 2.30
CA GLY A 664 -9.93 15.69 1.49
C GLY A 664 -10.71 16.95 1.87
N VAL A 665 -10.65 17.41 3.12
CA VAL A 665 -11.24 18.70 3.52
C VAL A 665 -10.18 19.79 3.39
N TYR A 666 -10.47 20.83 2.61
CA TYR A 666 -9.63 22.04 2.53
C TYR A 666 -9.75 22.91 3.80
N GLU A 667 -10.74 22.63 4.64
CA GLU A 667 -10.86 23.13 5.99
C GLU A 667 -9.89 22.36 6.89
N VAL A 668 -8.78 23.03 7.23
CA VAL A 668 -7.91 22.60 8.33
C VAL A 668 -8.69 22.88 9.62
N SER A 669 -9.51 21.93 10.08
CA SER A 669 -10.10 22.02 11.40
C SER A 669 -9.05 21.72 12.47
N GLU A 670 -9.23 22.23 13.70
CA GLU A 670 -8.27 22.00 14.79
C GLU A 670 -8.03 20.52 15.13
N LYS A 671 -8.92 19.63 14.65
CA LYS A 671 -8.87 18.17 14.83
C LYS A 671 -8.50 17.39 13.55
N SER A 672 -8.13 18.06 12.45
CA SER A 672 -7.91 17.42 11.12
C SER A 672 -6.54 16.76 10.91
N GLY A 673 -5.85 16.36 11.98
CA GLY A 673 -4.52 15.76 11.89
C GLY A 673 -4.51 14.43 11.13
N PHE A 674 -3.42 14.15 10.40
CA PHE A 674 -3.32 12.92 9.61
C PHE A 674 -2.36 11.88 10.19
N CYS A 675 -1.43 12.28 11.07
CA CYS A 675 -0.52 11.36 11.73
C CYS A 675 -1.14 10.83 13.03
N HIS A 676 -0.97 9.53 13.30
CA HIS A 676 -1.46 8.94 14.54
C HIS A 676 -0.50 9.15 15.71
N LEU A 677 0.82 9.21 15.47
CA LEU A 677 1.83 9.40 16.52
C LEU A 677 2.03 10.86 16.95
N CYS A 678 1.58 11.85 16.18
CA CYS A 678 1.76 13.27 16.49
C CYS A 678 0.69 14.14 15.81
N ARG A 679 0.66 15.45 16.10
CA ARG A 679 -0.32 16.42 15.56
C ARG A 679 -0.02 16.90 14.13
N ALA A 680 0.88 16.22 13.40
CA ALA A 680 1.26 16.60 12.05
C ALA A 680 0.07 16.57 11.07
N GLY A 681 -0.10 17.68 10.34
CA GLY A 681 -1.25 17.92 9.47
C GLY A 681 -2.37 18.76 10.10
N GLU A 682 -2.30 19.05 11.40
CA GLU A 682 -3.13 20.09 12.06
C GLU A 682 -2.53 21.50 11.83
N GLN A 683 -3.33 22.54 12.13
CA GLN A 683 -2.88 23.93 12.03
C GLN A 683 -1.63 24.18 12.90
N GLY A 684 -0.60 24.81 12.32
CA GLY A 684 0.69 25.06 12.98
C GLY A 684 1.68 23.88 12.97
N TYR A 685 1.27 22.69 12.52
CA TYR A 685 2.09 21.47 12.55
C TYR A 685 2.46 20.98 11.15
N ASN A 686 3.44 21.65 10.52
CA ASN A 686 3.90 21.33 9.16
C ASN A 686 4.45 19.89 9.07
N PRO A 687 3.76 18.96 8.39
CA PRO A 687 4.14 17.54 8.36
C PRO A 687 5.39 17.26 7.53
N ASN A 688 5.80 18.18 6.66
CA ASN A 688 6.94 18.00 5.75
C ASN A 688 8.26 18.50 6.36
N ASP A 689 8.20 19.21 7.49
CA ASP A 689 9.40 19.63 8.20
C ASP A 689 10.02 18.42 8.92
N TYR A 690 11.25 18.08 8.53
CA TYR A 690 12.05 17.02 9.16
C TYR A 690 13.12 17.58 10.11
N GLY A 691 13.24 18.91 10.24
CA GLY A 691 14.25 19.57 11.08
C GLY A 691 14.08 19.25 12.56
N GLU A 692 15.14 19.40 13.35
CA GLU A 692 15.13 19.11 14.79
C GLU A 692 14.12 19.99 15.56
N SER A 693 13.88 21.21 15.07
CA SER A 693 12.91 22.18 15.60
C SER A 693 11.48 22.02 15.06
N ALA A 694 11.17 20.96 14.30
CA ALA A 694 9.86 20.80 13.69
C ALA A 694 8.75 20.70 14.75
N SER A 695 7.73 21.58 14.67
CA SER A 695 6.74 21.79 15.73
C SER A 695 5.99 20.53 16.15
N TRP A 696 5.75 19.60 15.22
CA TRP A 696 5.06 18.34 15.50
C TRP A 696 5.89 17.38 16.36
N ARG A 697 7.23 17.50 16.41
CA ARG A 697 8.10 16.62 17.24
C ARG A 697 7.75 16.73 18.72
N ALA A 698 7.46 17.95 19.20
CA ALA A 698 7.03 18.20 20.58
C ALA A 698 5.66 17.57 20.93
N THR A 699 4.87 17.20 19.91
CA THR A 699 3.54 16.57 20.08
C THR A 699 3.58 15.04 19.95
N TYR A 700 4.76 14.45 19.78
CA TYR A 700 4.92 13.00 19.64
C TYR A 700 4.42 12.26 20.89
N LEU A 701 3.45 11.38 20.69
CA LEU A 701 2.76 10.60 21.72
C LEU A 701 2.15 11.47 22.85
N GLN A 702 1.82 12.74 22.57
CA GLN A 702 1.17 13.64 23.55
C GLN A 702 -0.37 13.60 23.51
N THR A 703 -0.95 13.07 22.43
CA THR A 703 -2.41 13.03 22.22
C THR A 703 -2.83 11.73 21.55
N VAL A 704 -3.88 11.08 22.05
CA VAL A 704 -4.44 9.86 21.44
C VAL A 704 -5.02 10.16 20.03
N PRO A 705 -4.92 9.23 19.06
CA PRO A 705 -5.36 9.40 17.67
C PRO A 705 -6.73 8.78 17.37
N TRP A 706 -7.55 8.57 18.39
CA TRP A 706 -8.90 8.00 18.32
C TRP A 706 -9.80 8.75 19.30
N ASP A 707 -11.09 8.77 19.01
CA ASP A 707 -12.11 9.30 19.92
C ASP A 707 -12.57 8.19 20.90
N THR A 708 -12.64 6.95 20.41
CA THR A 708 -12.90 5.73 21.20
C THR A 708 -11.81 4.69 20.95
N GLU A 709 -11.24 4.09 22.00
CA GLU A 709 -10.19 3.07 21.87
C GLU A 709 -10.63 1.85 21.04
N GLY A 710 -9.83 1.47 20.04
CA GLY A 710 -10.06 0.24 19.28
C GLY A 710 -9.80 -1.04 20.09
N PRO A 711 -10.43 -2.19 19.77
CA PRO A 711 -10.35 -3.43 20.56
C PRO A 711 -8.96 -3.89 20.99
N LEU A 712 -7.97 -3.71 20.11
CA LEU A 712 -6.58 -4.12 20.36
C LEU A 712 -5.91 -3.32 21.50
N CYS A 713 -6.42 -2.16 21.87
CA CYS A 713 -5.94 -1.36 23.01
C CYS A 713 -6.00 -2.10 24.35
N ARG A 714 -6.86 -3.12 24.44
CA ARG A 714 -7.00 -4.02 25.61
C ARG A 714 -5.85 -5.04 25.75
N VAL A 715 -5.12 -5.34 24.68
CA VAL A 715 -4.03 -6.33 24.68
C VAL A 715 -2.82 -5.78 25.43
N PRO A 716 -2.19 -6.51 26.37
CA PRO A 716 -1.05 -6.00 27.14
C PRO A 716 0.16 -5.65 26.27
N GLN A 717 0.57 -4.37 26.32
CA GLN A 717 1.53 -3.76 25.38
C GLN A 717 2.32 -2.62 26.05
N SER A 718 2.85 -1.67 25.26
CA SER A 718 3.43 -0.41 25.77
C SER A 718 2.34 0.54 26.29
N PRO A 719 2.60 1.40 27.30
CA PRO A 719 1.62 2.39 27.77
C PRO A 719 1.17 3.37 26.68
N ALA A 720 2.07 3.73 25.76
CA ALA A 720 1.74 4.49 24.55
C ALA A 720 1.12 3.56 23.49
N LYS A 721 -0.20 3.34 23.62
CA LYS A 721 -0.98 2.40 22.78
C LYS A 721 -0.92 2.74 21.28
N GLU A 722 -0.70 4.01 20.93
CA GLU A 722 -0.53 4.50 19.57
C GLU A 722 0.63 3.79 18.86
N TYR A 723 1.66 3.45 19.63
CA TYR A 723 2.85 2.76 19.16
C TYR A 723 2.56 1.33 18.68
N MET A 724 1.37 0.77 18.93
CA MET A 724 0.93 -0.47 18.31
C MET A 724 0.91 -0.37 16.79
N HIS A 725 0.48 0.77 16.26
CA HIS A 725 0.25 0.98 14.82
C HIS A 725 1.56 1.35 14.12
N LYS A 726 2.08 0.42 13.30
CA LYS A 726 3.46 0.49 12.76
C LYS A 726 3.54 1.12 11.38
N PHE A 727 4.58 1.93 11.15
CA PHE A 727 4.87 2.49 9.82
C PHE A 727 5.51 1.44 8.91
N ASP A 728 4.69 0.75 8.12
CA ASP A 728 5.18 -0.23 7.13
C ASP A 728 6.06 0.43 6.05
N VAL A 729 7.32 0.00 6.00
CA VAL A 729 8.34 0.46 5.02
C VAL A 729 8.01 0.02 3.58
N PHE A 730 7.21 -1.01 3.37
CA PHE A 730 6.77 -1.39 2.02
C PHE A 730 5.84 -0.34 1.41
N HIS A 731 4.73 -0.03 2.06
CA HIS A 731 3.79 0.99 1.60
C HIS A 731 4.36 2.40 1.69
N THR A 732 5.15 2.70 2.72
CA THR A 732 5.76 4.02 2.93
C THR A 732 6.85 4.33 1.92
N VAL A 733 7.77 3.38 1.68
CA VAL A 733 8.95 3.59 0.83
C VAL A 733 8.74 3.02 -0.57
N HIS A 734 8.65 1.69 -0.69
CA HIS A 734 8.64 1.00 -1.99
C HIS A 734 7.42 1.33 -2.85
N LYS A 735 6.24 1.46 -2.23
CA LYS A 735 4.97 1.86 -2.87
C LYS A 735 4.57 3.30 -2.48
N GLY A 736 5.55 4.10 -2.07
CA GLY A 736 5.39 5.47 -1.63
C GLY A 736 6.52 6.34 -2.14
N VAL A 737 7.29 6.94 -1.23
CA VAL A 737 8.26 8.01 -1.57
C VAL A 737 9.28 7.57 -2.63
N PHE A 738 9.73 6.30 -2.65
CA PHE A 738 10.68 5.84 -3.66
C PHE A 738 10.03 5.56 -5.02
N ALA A 739 8.74 5.18 -5.05
CA ALA A 739 8.00 5.10 -6.31
C ALA A 739 7.77 6.50 -6.91
N GLU A 740 7.59 7.50 -6.05
CA GLU A 740 7.46 8.92 -6.42
C GLU A 740 8.81 9.48 -6.93
N LEU A 741 9.92 9.19 -6.22
CA LEU A 741 11.29 9.47 -6.67
C LEU A 741 11.60 8.84 -8.02
N ALA A 742 11.38 7.53 -8.17
CA ALA A 742 11.72 6.81 -9.39
C ALA A 742 10.85 7.22 -10.57
N GLY A 743 9.54 7.40 -10.37
CA GLY A 743 8.64 7.91 -11.41
C GLY A 743 9.06 9.30 -11.89
N SER A 744 9.37 10.20 -10.95
CA SER A 744 9.84 11.56 -11.25
C SER A 744 11.20 11.56 -11.95
N GLY A 745 12.16 10.79 -11.43
CA GLY A 745 13.50 10.67 -12.00
C GLY A 745 13.51 10.14 -13.43
N ILE A 746 12.59 9.24 -13.78
CA ILE A 746 12.36 8.79 -15.16
C ILE A 746 11.87 9.94 -16.06
N VAL A 747 10.88 10.71 -15.60
CA VAL A 747 10.34 11.83 -16.39
C VAL A 747 11.38 12.96 -16.53
N VAL A 748 12.26 13.17 -15.55
CA VAL A 748 13.39 14.12 -15.68
C VAL A 748 14.37 13.71 -16.80
N ILE A 749 14.56 12.41 -17.09
CA ILE A 749 15.31 11.97 -18.28
C ILE A 749 14.63 12.45 -19.57
N THR A 750 13.29 12.40 -19.62
CA THR A 750 12.53 12.88 -20.79
C THR A 750 12.52 14.40 -20.90
N ASP A 751 12.40 15.12 -19.78
CA ASP A 751 12.41 16.60 -19.74
C ASP A 751 13.71 17.20 -20.32
N TYR A 752 14.85 16.54 -20.08
CA TYR A 752 16.17 16.97 -20.57
C TYR A 752 16.54 16.34 -21.93
N GLY A 753 15.62 15.61 -22.58
CA GLY A 753 15.85 14.98 -23.88
C GLY A 753 16.87 13.82 -23.87
N LEU A 754 17.27 13.34 -22.70
CA LEU A 754 18.38 12.39 -22.52
C LEU A 754 18.03 10.95 -22.95
N ALA A 755 16.75 10.67 -23.14
CA ALA A 755 16.25 9.43 -23.73
C ALA A 755 16.39 9.36 -25.27
N GLY A 756 16.89 10.44 -25.89
CA GLY A 756 17.02 10.55 -27.34
C GLY A 756 15.76 11.09 -28.05
N PRO A 757 15.78 11.14 -29.39
CA PRO A 757 14.69 11.68 -30.19
C PRO A 757 13.48 10.74 -30.20
N GLY A 758 12.29 11.31 -30.15
CA GLY A 758 11.03 10.58 -30.18
C GLY A 758 9.92 11.32 -29.44
N ASP A 759 8.72 10.75 -29.44
CA ASP A 759 7.68 11.13 -28.50
C ASP A 759 7.95 10.47 -27.13
N ILE A 760 7.23 10.90 -26.08
CA ILE A 760 7.38 10.34 -24.73
C ILE A 760 7.24 8.80 -24.72
N PRO A 761 6.27 8.17 -25.41
CA PRO A 761 6.25 6.71 -25.58
C PRO A 761 7.55 6.08 -26.09
N ALA A 762 8.14 6.60 -27.17
CA ALA A 762 9.41 6.11 -27.71
C ALA A 762 10.60 6.34 -26.74
N GLN A 763 10.60 7.48 -26.03
CA GLN A 763 11.59 7.78 -25.00
C GLN A 763 11.49 6.82 -23.81
N LEU A 764 10.28 6.50 -23.34
CA LEU A 764 10.06 5.55 -22.26
C LEU A 764 10.46 4.11 -22.64
N ASP A 765 10.24 3.70 -23.89
CA ASP A 765 10.73 2.42 -24.42
C ASP A 765 12.28 2.36 -24.47
N THR A 766 12.95 3.47 -24.80
CA THR A 766 14.41 3.58 -24.70
C THR A 766 14.89 3.49 -23.26
N ILE A 767 14.29 4.24 -22.32
CA ILE A 767 14.62 4.17 -20.89
C ILE A 767 14.40 2.75 -20.33
N HIS A 768 13.32 2.07 -20.73
CA HIS A 768 13.05 0.69 -20.31
C HIS A 768 14.14 -0.28 -20.77
N LYS A 769 14.60 -0.19 -22.02
CA LYS A 769 15.71 -1.01 -22.53
C LYS A 769 17.00 -0.80 -21.73
N MET A 770 17.29 0.45 -21.37
CA MET A 770 18.45 0.79 -20.53
C MET A 770 18.32 0.20 -19.12
N ALA A 771 17.15 0.33 -18.50
CA ALA A 771 16.87 -0.27 -17.19
C ALA A 771 16.93 -1.81 -17.23
N VAL A 772 16.39 -2.46 -18.26
CA VAL A 772 16.49 -3.91 -18.50
C VAL A 772 17.95 -4.35 -18.66
N GLN A 773 18.79 -3.55 -19.32
CA GLN A 773 20.21 -3.85 -19.47
C GLN A 773 20.96 -3.76 -18.13
N HIS A 774 20.77 -2.67 -17.38
CA HIS A 774 21.31 -2.51 -16.01
C HIS A 774 20.88 -3.66 -15.08
N CYS A 775 19.62 -4.07 -15.17
CA CYS A 775 19.09 -5.18 -14.36
C CYS A 775 19.76 -6.53 -14.70
N LYS A 776 20.08 -6.79 -15.97
CA LYS A 776 20.87 -7.98 -16.37
C LYS A 776 22.30 -7.93 -15.86
N GLU A 777 22.95 -6.77 -15.94
CA GLU A 777 24.35 -6.58 -15.51
C GLU A 777 24.51 -6.69 -13.98
N THR A 778 23.54 -6.19 -13.23
CA THR A 778 23.48 -6.27 -11.75
C THR A 778 22.84 -7.54 -11.22
N ASN A 779 22.33 -8.42 -12.08
CA ASN A 779 21.51 -9.58 -11.72
C ASN A 779 20.28 -9.24 -10.83
N THR A 780 19.70 -8.06 -11.05
CA THR A 780 18.51 -7.57 -10.35
C THR A 780 17.24 -7.95 -11.15
N PRO A 781 16.20 -8.54 -10.55
CA PRO A 781 14.97 -8.84 -11.27
C PRO A 781 14.14 -7.58 -11.53
N LEU A 782 13.73 -7.38 -12.78
CA LEU A 782 12.73 -6.38 -13.19
C LEU A 782 11.49 -7.10 -13.72
N HIS A 783 10.33 -6.86 -13.11
CA HIS A 783 9.10 -7.61 -13.40
C HIS A 783 8.18 -6.90 -14.41
N MET A 784 8.41 -5.62 -14.70
CA MET A 784 7.63 -4.89 -15.69
C MET A 784 8.12 -5.13 -17.13
N ASP A 785 7.23 -5.64 -17.98
CA ASP A 785 7.49 -5.95 -19.40
C ASP A 785 7.72 -4.71 -20.28
N SER A 786 7.27 -3.53 -19.84
CA SER A 786 7.41 -2.26 -20.56
C SER A 786 7.26 -1.07 -19.59
N LEU A 787 7.73 0.11 -19.99
CA LEU A 787 7.54 1.36 -19.27
C LEU A 787 6.56 2.25 -20.07
N THR A 788 5.53 2.78 -19.40
CA THR A 788 4.46 3.56 -20.07
C THR A 788 4.00 4.72 -19.20
N ARG A 789 3.39 5.75 -19.82
CA ARG A 789 2.74 6.87 -19.09
C ARG A 789 1.76 6.39 -18.02
N HIS A 790 1.06 5.27 -18.24
CA HIS A 790 0.13 4.70 -17.27
C HIS A 790 0.84 4.12 -16.04
N LEU A 791 1.96 3.42 -16.24
CA LEU A 791 2.81 2.91 -15.15
C LEU A 791 3.54 4.02 -14.39
N LEU A 792 3.62 5.22 -14.95
CA LEU A 792 4.17 6.42 -14.32
C LEU A 792 3.09 7.37 -13.77
N SER A 793 1.80 7.02 -13.89
CA SER A 793 0.67 7.91 -13.58
C SER A 793 0.81 9.33 -14.18
N PHE A 794 1.47 9.45 -15.33
CA PHE A 794 1.91 10.72 -15.93
C PHE A 794 1.19 11.00 -17.26
N PRO A 795 -0.04 11.56 -17.22
CA PRO A 795 -0.75 11.98 -18.43
C PRO A 795 -0.05 13.16 -19.13
N GLY A 796 0.56 14.09 -18.39
CA GLY A 796 1.27 15.26 -18.91
C GLY A 796 1.82 16.14 -17.79
N ASP A 797 2.42 17.27 -18.14
CA ASP A 797 3.30 18.07 -17.26
C ASP A 797 2.67 18.71 -16.02
N TYR A 798 1.35 18.67 -15.89
CA TYR A 798 0.59 19.09 -14.69
C TYR A 798 0.47 17.98 -13.63
N ALA A 799 0.88 16.75 -13.94
CA ALA A 799 0.78 15.61 -13.06
C ALA A 799 2.12 15.25 -12.42
N TYR A 800 2.08 14.88 -11.13
CA TYR A 800 3.22 14.35 -10.40
C TYR A 800 3.46 12.87 -10.77
N PRO A 801 4.58 12.50 -11.41
CA PRO A 801 4.83 11.13 -11.83
C PRO A 801 5.04 10.18 -10.63
N VAL A 802 4.49 8.96 -10.71
CA VAL A 802 4.63 7.93 -9.68
C VAL A 802 4.74 6.55 -10.31
N GLY A 803 5.71 5.76 -9.88
CA GLY A 803 5.86 4.35 -10.24
C GLY A 803 4.72 3.45 -9.76
N ASN A 804 3.67 3.34 -10.56
CA ASN A 804 2.49 2.51 -10.31
C ASN A 804 2.64 1.09 -10.91
N TRP A 805 3.82 0.48 -10.76
CA TRP A 805 4.09 -0.89 -11.18
C TRP A 805 3.60 -1.93 -10.16
N PHE A 806 3.28 -3.13 -10.65
CA PHE A 806 2.66 -4.18 -9.85
C PHE A 806 3.55 -4.66 -8.69
N LYS A 807 4.86 -4.85 -8.90
CA LYS A 807 5.78 -5.39 -7.88
C LYS A 807 6.63 -4.28 -7.27
N GLY A 808 6.61 -4.13 -5.94
CA GLY A 808 7.42 -3.11 -5.25
C GLY A 808 8.94 -3.33 -5.34
N ALA A 809 9.38 -4.53 -5.74
CA ALA A 809 10.78 -4.80 -6.09
C ALA A 809 11.25 -3.99 -7.32
N ASP A 810 10.35 -3.67 -8.24
CA ASP A 810 10.68 -2.86 -9.42
C ASP A 810 11.06 -1.43 -9.03
N THR A 811 10.57 -0.92 -7.89
CA THR A 811 10.99 0.37 -7.33
C THR A 811 12.49 0.37 -7.03
N THR A 812 12.98 -0.66 -6.36
CA THR A 812 14.39 -0.79 -5.99
C THR A 812 15.27 -0.97 -7.23
N ALA A 813 14.81 -1.76 -8.21
CA ALA A 813 15.49 -1.93 -9.49
C ALA A 813 15.60 -0.60 -10.26
N MET A 814 14.52 0.19 -10.32
CA MET A 814 14.52 1.49 -10.98
C MET A 814 15.34 2.54 -10.24
N CYS A 815 15.29 2.59 -8.90
CA CYS A 815 16.16 3.49 -8.13
C CYS A 815 17.64 3.16 -8.33
N SER A 816 18.01 1.88 -8.44
CA SER A 816 19.38 1.45 -8.74
C SER A 816 19.81 1.85 -10.17
N PHE A 817 18.94 1.63 -11.16
CA PHE A 817 19.19 2.08 -12.53
C PHE A 817 19.36 3.60 -12.62
N LEU A 818 18.50 4.37 -11.94
CA LEU A 818 18.57 5.84 -11.95
C LEU A 818 19.83 6.36 -11.26
N GLU A 819 20.27 5.77 -10.14
CA GLU A 819 21.56 6.14 -9.50
C GLU A 819 22.73 5.96 -10.48
N MET A 820 22.76 4.84 -11.21
CA MET A 820 23.77 4.56 -12.23
C MET A 820 23.70 5.57 -13.38
N PHE A 821 22.51 5.77 -13.96
CA PHE A 821 22.28 6.66 -15.10
C PHE A 821 22.71 8.09 -14.78
N TRP A 822 22.21 8.66 -13.67
CA TRP A 822 22.53 10.04 -13.28
C TRP A 822 23.99 10.19 -12.83
N THR A 823 24.61 9.16 -12.24
CA THR A 823 26.07 9.17 -11.96
C THR A 823 26.88 9.29 -13.25
N GLN A 824 26.55 8.51 -14.29
CA GLN A 824 27.27 8.55 -15.57
C GLN A 824 27.02 9.86 -16.33
N HIS A 825 25.77 10.34 -16.34
CA HIS A 825 25.41 11.58 -17.01
C HIS A 825 26.10 12.80 -16.36
N LEU A 826 26.01 12.96 -15.04
CA LEU A 826 26.62 14.11 -14.36
C LEU A 826 28.16 14.05 -14.33
N ALA A 827 28.77 12.86 -14.42
CA ALA A 827 30.21 12.72 -14.61
C ALA A 827 30.70 13.17 -16.00
N SER A 828 29.81 13.31 -16.99
CA SER A 828 30.12 13.76 -18.35
C SER A 828 29.56 15.15 -18.68
N ALA A 829 28.79 15.77 -17.79
CA ALA A 829 28.20 17.09 -17.97
C ALA A 829 29.25 18.19 -17.82
N SER A 830 29.27 19.14 -18.76
CA SER A 830 30.18 20.30 -18.73
C SER A 830 29.73 21.40 -17.75
N THR A 831 28.47 21.38 -17.34
CA THR A 831 27.87 22.29 -16.37
C THR A 831 27.16 21.48 -15.29
N ARG A 832 27.22 21.96 -14.04
CA ARG A 832 26.49 21.35 -12.92
C ARG A 832 25.11 21.98 -12.80
N ASP A 833 24.09 21.14 -12.78
CA ASP A 833 22.71 21.54 -12.48
C ASP A 833 22.36 21.09 -11.05
N ALA A 834 22.11 22.05 -10.17
CA ALA A 834 21.83 21.80 -8.75
C ALA A 834 20.55 20.95 -8.54
N TYR A 835 19.61 20.96 -9.48
CA TYR A 835 18.42 20.12 -9.45
C TYR A 835 18.76 18.65 -9.75
N LEU A 836 19.63 18.40 -10.73
CA LEU A 836 20.08 17.05 -11.08
C LEU A 836 21.08 16.48 -10.05
N ASP A 837 21.96 17.33 -9.52
CA ASP A 837 22.85 16.97 -8.39
C ASP A 837 22.02 16.55 -7.16
N GLY A 838 20.94 17.28 -6.84
CA GLY A 838 20.01 16.94 -5.76
C GLY A 838 19.28 15.61 -5.99
N LEU A 839 18.81 15.36 -7.22
CA LEU A 839 18.20 14.08 -7.61
C LEU A 839 19.16 12.91 -7.45
N LEU A 840 20.42 13.06 -7.88
CA LEU A 840 21.43 12.01 -7.73
C LEU A 840 21.77 11.74 -6.26
N GLU A 841 21.90 12.78 -5.44
CA GLU A 841 22.14 12.61 -3.99
C GLU A 841 20.97 11.89 -3.32
N CYS A 842 19.72 12.25 -3.69
CA CYS A 842 18.52 11.57 -3.21
C CYS A 842 18.50 10.07 -3.57
N LEU A 843 18.92 9.72 -4.79
CA LEU A 843 19.01 8.33 -5.23
C LEU A 843 20.10 7.55 -4.47
N ARG A 844 21.29 8.14 -4.30
CA ARG A 844 22.42 7.53 -3.56
C ARG A 844 22.09 7.30 -2.10
N ALA A 845 21.58 8.33 -1.42
CA ALA A 845 21.19 8.27 -0.02
C ALA A 845 20.07 7.24 0.19
N GLY A 846 19.03 7.26 -0.65
CA GLY A 846 17.93 6.29 -0.58
C GLY A 846 18.35 4.84 -0.84
N ASN A 847 19.21 4.61 -1.84
CA ASN A 847 19.73 3.27 -2.12
C ASN A 847 20.73 2.79 -1.06
N LEU A 848 21.49 3.68 -0.41
CA LEU A 848 22.33 3.32 0.74
C LEU A 848 21.48 2.94 1.97
N PHE A 849 20.42 3.72 2.25
CA PHE A 849 19.46 3.42 3.31
C PHE A 849 18.85 2.02 3.12
N MET A 850 18.26 1.76 1.95
CA MET A 850 17.61 0.47 1.69
C MET A 850 18.60 -0.70 1.62
N ARG A 851 19.80 -0.53 1.05
CA ARG A 851 20.87 -1.56 1.11
C ARG A 851 21.26 -1.88 2.54
N THR A 852 21.36 -0.87 3.42
CA THR A 852 21.71 -1.08 4.82
C THR A 852 20.63 -1.89 5.54
N LEU A 853 19.34 -1.58 5.32
CA LEU A 853 18.24 -2.33 5.94
C LEU A 853 18.17 -3.78 5.45
N TYR A 854 18.22 -4.03 4.14
CA TYR A 854 18.18 -5.38 3.56
C TYR A 854 19.49 -6.17 3.76
N GLY A 855 20.61 -5.49 3.98
CA GLY A 855 21.90 -6.08 4.34
C GLY A 855 22.01 -6.51 5.80
N SER A 856 21.05 -6.12 6.64
CA SER A 856 21.10 -6.34 8.09
C SER A 856 20.17 -7.47 8.57
N GLY A 857 20.36 -7.89 9.82
CA GLY A 857 19.44 -8.81 10.50
C GLY A 857 18.16 -8.14 11.05
N LEU A 858 17.46 -8.83 11.95
CA LEU A 858 16.30 -8.29 12.68
C LEU A 858 16.71 -7.14 13.61
N TRP A 859 17.93 -7.19 14.15
CA TRP A 859 18.53 -6.16 14.98
C TRP A 859 19.72 -5.54 14.26
N LEU A 860 19.60 -4.27 13.89
CA LEU A 860 20.71 -3.45 13.40
C LEU A 860 21.74 -3.31 14.53
N SER A 861 23.03 -3.50 14.21
CA SER A 861 24.12 -3.06 15.10
C SER A 861 24.14 -1.52 15.18
N LEU A 862 24.85 -0.97 16.16
CA LEU A 862 25.05 0.49 16.29
C LEU A 862 25.56 1.12 14.98
N ASP A 863 26.53 0.48 14.31
CA ASP A 863 27.11 0.99 13.05
C ASP A 863 26.12 0.90 11.87
N ARG A 864 25.36 -0.19 11.74
CA ARG A 864 24.30 -0.31 10.72
C ARG A 864 23.17 0.68 10.98
N CYS A 865 22.79 0.88 12.24
CA CYS A 865 21.80 1.86 12.68
C CYS A 865 22.26 3.29 12.34
N LYS A 866 23.54 3.61 12.59
CA LYS A 866 24.16 4.88 12.19
C LYS A 866 24.05 5.11 10.69
N ILE A 867 24.54 4.17 9.88
CA ILE A 867 24.54 4.31 8.42
C ILE A 867 23.10 4.48 7.90
N ALA A 868 22.14 3.72 8.42
CA ALA A 868 20.73 3.85 8.07
C ALA A 868 20.15 5.22 8.49
N ALA A 869 20.44 5.71 9.70
CA ALA A 869 19.97 7.02 10.15
C ALA A 869 20.57 8.17 9.30
N GLU A 870 21.89 8.18 9.09
CA GLU A 870 22.59 9.22 8.33
C GLU A 870 22.17 9.24 6.85
N SER A 871 22.07 8.07 6.20
CA SER A 871 21.59 7.99 4.81
C SER A 871 20.10 8.29 4.68
N GLY A 872 19.27 7.96 5.68
CA GLY A 872 17.87 8.38 5.74
C GLY A 872 17.72 9.90 5.87
N LEU A 873 18.47 10.54 6.76
CA LEU A 873 18.44 11.99 6.94
C LEU A 873 18.98 12.73 5.69
N ALA A 874 20.03 12.20 5.06
CA ALA A 874 20.52 12.71 3.78
C ALA A 874 19.46 12.58 2.67
N PHE A 875 18.72 11.47 2.63
CA PHE A 875 17.60 11.28 1.71
C PHE A 875 16.49 12.31 1.93
N LEU A 876 16.00 12.50 3.17
CA LEU A 876 14.94 13.46 3.47
C LEU A 876 15.33 14.88 3.06
N ARG A 877 16.57 15.29 3.37
CA ARG A 877 17.14 16.58 2.99
C ARG A 877 17.22 16.78 1.48
N SER A 878 17.77 15.80 0.75
CA SER A 878 17.93 15.91 -0.70
C SER A 878 16.61 15.78 -1.45
N TYR A 879 15.68 14.94 -1.00
CA TYR A 879 14.33 14.87 -1.58
C TYR A 879 13.57 16.19 -1.41
N LEU A 880 13.58 16.78 -0.20
CA LEU A 880 12.91 18.06 0.02
C LEU A 880 13.54 19.19 -0.82
N ALA A 881 14.88 19.30 -0.81
CA ALA A 881 15.59 20.28 -1.64
C ALA A 881 15.27 20.11 -3.15
N THR A 882 15.25 18.87 -3.64
CA THR A 882 14.93 18.55 -5.04
C THR A 882 13.47 18.86 -5.38
N SER A 883 12.53 18.67 -4.45
CA SER A 883 11.14 19.08 -4.62
C SER A 883 10.95 20.60 -4.66
N HIS A 884 11.68 21.35 -3.83
CA HIS A 884 11.71 22.82 -3.89
C HIS A 884 12.28 23.31 -5.22
N ARG A 885 13.38 22.73 -5.71
CA ARG A 885 13.92 23.08 -7.03
C ARG A 885 12.96 22.73 -8.18
N ALA A 886 12.25 21.61 -8.12
CA ALA A 886 11.21 21.31 -9.12
C ALA A 886 10.08 22.35 -9.09
N PHE A 887 9.67 22.81 -7.92
CA PHE A 887 8.67 23.86 -7.74
C PHE A 887 9.14 25.23 -8.27
N GLU A 888 10.37 25.64 -7.97
CA GLU A 888 11.00 26.85 -8.54
C GLU A 888 11.05 26.81 -10.08
N LEU A 889 11.31 25.62 -10.65
CA LEU A 889 11.29 25.36 -12.10
C LEU A 889 9.88 25.18 -12.68
N GLN A 890 8.82 25.37 -11.88
CA GLN A 890 7.41 25.19 -12.24
C GLN A 890 7.08 23.80 -12.81
N ARG A 891 7.76 22.75 -12.34
CA ARG A 891 7.53 21.36 -12.77
C ARG A 891 6.88 20.52 -11.66
N THR A 892 5.71 19.94 -11.93
CA THR A 892 5.14 18.92 -11.04
C THR A 892 5.92 17.61 -11.22
N ARG A 893 6.93 17.39 -10.37
CA ARG A 893 7.75 16.16 -10.37
C ARG A 893 7.69 15.49 -8.99
N PHE A 894 8.48 15.97 -8.04
CA PHE A 894 8.56 15.42 -6.68
C PHE A 894 7.47 16.05 -5.80
N LYS A 895 6.47 15.24 -5.39
CA LYS A 895 5.43 15.65 -4.43
C LYS A 895 5.76 15.20 -3.01
N LEU A 896 5.19 15.91 -2.04
CA LEU A 896 5.27 15.59 -0.61
C LEU A 896 3.94 14.97 -0.15
N THR A 897 3.92 13.64 0.01
CA THR A 897 2.74 12.87 0.43
C THR A 897 2.80 12.56 1.94
N PRO A 898 1.70 12.09 2.59
CA PRO A 898 1.77 11.69 4.00
C PRO A 898 2.83 10.63 4.28
N LYS A 899 3.15 9.82 3.26
CA LYS A 899 4.20 8.81 3.28
C LYS A 899 5.61 9.41 3.45
N PHE A 900 5.81 10.67 3.08
CA PHE A 900 7.04 11.40 3.42
C PHE A 900 7.15 11.59 4.93
N HIS A 901 6.08 12.06 5.59
CA HIS A 901 6.03 12.21 7.05
C HIS A 901 6.15 10.88 7.80
N ALA A 902 5.51 9.81 7.30
CA ALA A 902 5.73 8.44 7.79
C ALA A 902 7.22 8.04 7.78
N LEU A 903 7.92 8.36 6.67
CA LEU A 903 9.33 8.06 6.50
C LEU A 903 10.21 8.89 7.46
N ILE A 904 9.82 10.14 7.78
CA ILE A 904 10.49 10.93 8.82
C ILE A 904 10.45 10.17 10.16
N HIS A 905 9.28 9.71 10.62
CA HIS A 905 9.18 8.95 11.87
C HIS A 905 10.03 7.66 11.89
N VAL A 906 10.10 6.92 10.78
CA VAL A 906 10.96 5.72 10.66
C VAL A 906 12.44 6.07 10.80
N ILE A 907 12.88 7.17 10.17
CA ILE A 907 14.29 7.61 10.19
C ILE A 907 14.66 8.23 11.53
N ASP A 908 13.77 9.03 12.13
CA ASP A 908 13.94 9.58 13.49
C ASP A 908 14.07 8.47 14.53
N GLY A 909 13.27 7.41 14.44
CA GLY A 909 13.38 6.26 15.33
C GLY A 909 14.76 5.59 15.29
N LEU A 910 15.41 5.57 14.11
CA LEU A 910 16.79 5.10 13.95
C LEU A 910 17.81 6.12 14.47
N ALA A 911 17.61 7.42 14.20
CA ALA A 911 18.50 8.49 14.65
C ALA A 911 18.53 8.61 16.18
N ILE A 912 17.38 8.59 16.84
CA ILE A 912 17.26 8.58 18.31
C ILE A 912 17.94 7.34 18.90
N ALA A 913 17.76 6.17 18.28
CA ALA A 913 18.40 4.93 18.74
C ALA A 913 19.93 4.97 18.59
N TYR A 914 20.45 5.50 17.49
CA TYR A 914 21.88 5.70 17.28
C TYR A 914 22.46 6.73 18.26
N ASN A 915 21.83 7.91 18.39
CA ASN A 915 22.31 9.00 19.25
C ASN A 915 22.28 8.63 20.75
N SER A 916 21.36 7.76 21.18
CA SER A 916 21.35 7.18 22.53
C SER A 916 22.34 6.02 22.74
N GLY A 917 23.17 5.70 21.75
CA GLY A 917 24.18 4.64 21.85
C GLY A 917 23.59 3.23 21.90
N ARG A 918 22.34 3.02 21.45
CA ARG A 918 21.65 1.73 21.52
C ARG A 918 22.39 0.68 20.68
N ARG A 919 23.02 -0.30 21.36
CA ARG A 919 23.82 -1.37 20.70
C ARG A 919 23.04 -2.18 19.65
N TRP A 920 21.74 -2.35 19.85
CA TRP A 920 20.85 -3.14 18.98
C TRP A 920 19.54 -2.38 18.77
N THR A 921 19.24 -2.01 17.52
CA THR A 921 18.00 -1.32 17.14
C THR A 921 17.16 -2.24 16.27
N LEU A 922 15.84 -2.26 16.47
CA LEU A 922 14.94 -3.05 15.63
C LEU A 922 15.03 -2.57 14.18
N ASN A 923 15.22 -3.49 13.23
CA ASN A 923 15.23 -3.17 11.81
C ASN A 923 13.80 -2.84 11.35
N PRO A 924 13.52 -1.66 10.75
CA PRO A 924 12.19 -1.29 10.25
C PRO A 924 11.59 -2.27 9.23
N LEU A 925 12.40 -3.10 8.56
CA LEU A 925 11.88 -4.19 7.72
C LEU A 925 11.08 -5.23 8.51
N SER A 926 11.30 -5.38 9.82
CA SER A 926 10.45 -6.23 10.66
C SER A 926 8.98 -5.75 10.69
N GLU A 927 8.75 -4.46 10.48
CA GLU A 927 7.42 -3.84 10.40
C GLU A 927 6.88 -3.79 8.96
N ALA A 928 7.62 -4.33 7.98
CA ALA A 928 7.25 -4.24 6.58
C ALA A 928 6.45 -5.44 6.03
N THR A 929 5.60 -5.20 5.03
CA THR A 929 4.55 -6.15 4.59
C THR A 929 4.81 -6.92 3.29
N GLN A 930 6.01 -6.88 2.69
CA GLN A 930 6.31 -7.56 1.40
C GLN A 930 5.87 -9.04 1.35
N MET A 931 6.09 -9.77 2.46
CA MET A 931 5.75 -11.19 2.58
C MET A 931 4.31 -11.42 3.05
N ASP A 932 3.72 -10.43 3.69
CA ASP A 932 2.29 -10.43 4.01
C ASP A 932 1.49 -10.25 2.71
N GLU A 933 1.86 -9.33 1.80
CA GLU A 933 1.28 -9.20 0.45
C GLU A 933 1.21 -10.52 -0.35
N ASP A 934 2.28 -11.32 -0.31
CA ASP A 934 2.30 -12.66 -0.92
C ASP A 934 1.30 -13.60 -0.23
N PHE A 935 1.16 -13.51 1.09
CA PHE A 935 0.14 -14.25 1.85
C PHE A 935 -1.28 -13.81 1.48
N ILE A 936 -1.56 -12.50 1.44
CA ILE A 936 -2.85 -11.92 1.03
C ILE A 936 -3.19 -12.37 -0.38
N GLY A 937 -2.25 -12.32 -1.33
CA GLY A 937 -2.44 -12.81 -2.69
C GLY A 937 -2.77 -14.31 -2.77
N ARG A 938 -2.12 -15.15 -1.96
CA ARG A 938 -2.41 -16.60 -1.87
C ARG A 938 -3.79 -16.87 -1.27
N VAL A 939 -4.11 -16.28 -0.12
CA VAL A 939 -5.42 -16.45 0.54
C VAL A 939 -6.55 -15.91 -0.35
N SER A 940 -6.37 -14.74 -0.96
CA SER A 940 -7.30 -14.18 -1.96
C SER A 940 -7.53 -15.14 -3.11
N SER A 941 -6.47 -15.76 -3.64
CA SER A 941 -6.58 -16.79 -4.69
C SER A 941 -7.45 -17.98 -4.25
N LEU A 942 -7.37 -18.43 -2.99
CA LEU A 942 -8.29 -19.44 -2.45
C LEU A 942 -9.75 -18.96 -2.43
N THR A 943 -10.02 -17.68 -2.10
CA THR A 943 -11.39 -17.14 -2.16
C THR A 943 -11.97 -17.16 -3.57
N THR A 944 -11.13 -17.13 -4.62
CA THR A 944 -11.59 -17.23 -6.01
C THR A 944 -12.07 -18.63 -6.39
N ALA A 945 -11.65 -19.66 -5.65
CA ALA A 945 -11.97 -21.06 -5.90
C ALA A 945 -13.25 -21.56 -5.20
N VAL A 946 -13.93 -20.71 -4.42
CA VAL A 946 -15.07 -21.07 -3.57
C VAL A 946 -16.34 -20.29 -3.91
N GLY A 947 -17.50 -20.90 -3.60
CA GLY A 947 -18.80 -20.25 -3.80
C GLY A 947 -19.06 -19.13 -2.79
N THR A 948 -19.64 -18.01 -3.25
CA THR A 948 -19.77 -16.79 -2.43
C THR A 948 -20.61 -16.94 -1.16
N ARG A 949 -21.54 -17.90 -1.09
CA ARG A 949 -22.39 -18.15 0.09
C ARG A 949 -21.63 -18.75 1.28
N GLN A 950 -20.60 -19.57 1.03
CA GLN A 950 -19.80 -20.21 2.08
C GLN A 950 -18.32 -19.78 2.01
N MET A 951 -18.06 -18.59 1.44
CA MET A 951 -16.70 -18.12 1.12
C MET A 951 -15.76 -18.21 2.32
N HIS A 952 -16.19 -17.70 3.48
CA HIS A 952 -15.42 -17.67 4.72
C HIS A 952 -14.95 -19.08 5.14
N ILE A 953 -15.90 -19.97 5.51
CA ILE A 953 -15.62 -21.33 5.97
C ILE A 953 -14.83 -22.16 4.94
N GLN A 954 -15.17 -22.05 3.65
CA GLN A 954 -14.50 -22.86 2.62
C GLN A 954 -13.09 -22.33 2.29
N THR A 955 -12.84 -21.03 2.46
CA THR A 955 -11.48 -20.46 2.37
C THR A 955 -10.62 -20.95 3.53
N LEU A 956 -11.13 -20.94 4.77
CA LEU A 956 -10.41 -21.47 5.93
C LEU A 956 -10.06 -22.96 5.73
N LYS A 957 -11.01 -23.79 5.27
CA LYS A 957 -10.75 -25.22 4.97
C LYS A 957 -9.67 -25.43 3.91
N LYS A 958 -9.69 -24.64 2.83
CA LYS A 958 -8.64 -24.66 1.80
C LYS A 958 -7.30 -24.18 2.35
N TYR A 959 -7.29 -23.15 3.19
CA TYR A 959 -6.09 -22.68 3.87
C TYR A 959 -5.48 -23.79 4.74
N LEU A 960 -6.29 -24.49 5.56
CA LEU A 960 -5.84 -25.61 6.39
C LEU A 960 -5.22 -26.76 5.57
N THR A 961 -5.70 -27.01 4.34
CA THR A 961 -5.08 -27.97 3.41
C THR A 961 -3.72 -27.46 2.88
N ASN A 962 -3.60 -26.16 2.60
CA ASN A 962 -2.37 -25.57 2.05
C ASN A 962 -1.26 -25.44 3.11
N VAL A 963 -1.56 -24.87 4.29
CA VAL A 963 -0.60 -24.75 5.41
C VAL A 963 -0.07 -26.11 5.85
N TRP A 964 -0.88 -27.17 5.77
CA TRP A 964 -0.46 -28.54 6.09
C TRP A 964 0.75 -29.01 5.27
N THR A 965 0.88 -28.59 4.01
CA THR A 965 2.04 -28.94 3.17
C THR A 965 3.36 -28.31 3.65
N HIS A 966 3.29 -27.34 4.56
CA HIS A 966 4.43 -26.64 5.14
C HIS A 966 4.67 -27.01 6.62
N VAL A 967 3.60 -27.27 7.39
CA VAL A 967 3.72 -27.60 8.82
C VAL A 967 3.79 -29.11 9.11
N ARG A 968 3.32 -29.99 8.22
CA ARG A 968 3.44 -31.43 8.45
C ARG A 968 4.92 -31.85 8.50
N SER A 969 5.28 -32.72 9.45
CA SER A 969 6.55 -33.43 9.42
C SER A 969 6.66 -34.28 8.14
N LYS A 970 7.86 -34.33 7.55
CA LYS A 970 8.13 -35.18 6.39
C LYS A 970 8.32 -36.63 6.81
#